data_AF-A0A4R2GNF8-F1
#
_entry.id   AF-A0A4R2GNF8-F1
#
_cell.length_a   1.000
_cell.length_b   1.000
_cell.length_c   1.000
_cell.angle_alpha   90.00
_cell.angle_beta   90.00
_cell.angle_gamma   90.00
#
_symmetry.space_group_name_H-M   'P 1'
#
loop_
_entity.id
_entity.type
_entity.pdbx_description
1 polymer ?
#
loop_
_entity_poly.entity_id
_entity_poly.type
_entity_poly.pdbx_seq_one_letter_code
_entity_poly.pdbx_strand_id
1 'polypeptide(L)'
;MQDILKKYGRFSFYTLLLSTLMAGVLLTSCEKDDDDERSDRIELLSYGPMPIARGAELRFIGNNLDKVTAIILPDNIEIAASQFTKRERSLLALIVPQNAVEGLVVLKTPQGDITTKTPIGFSEPISIESFSPGTIKPGSELTITGDYLNLVGEIIFTDRIAVDSSQFVSQSREELKLIVPAEAQTGIIALSNGAEDPIIIYSDEQLTVIVSTIESVTPNPVKAETELSIKGADLDLVVQIRFAGDQVVNADDFESQSDEEIVVVVPESAQDGVGSIVMASEIKVTFPEALTMAVPTISEVTPMTLKNGESISVSGDHLDLVIAVTFAGGVEGEIISHTESTMTIVTPETAITGEVLFHTRAEKSVSGGDIVFVDPVFTSFSPVEAQANNTVVITGENLDLVKNVWFTGNMQGEITAQGETEITVLIPVGSQSGKITLEALNGVMVESSSDFTILTNLPDITGYKQARAEPGKILTILGENMSLIKELVFPGGIFATAYGLKTETKVEVYVPAGVTIGEGQIRMITYEGEEGLLPTIFFGSVDPIYDPNLVFFDFNGTGKDSWWGNAINSGPEDNPDTSADGTPYWRVNGMSGTGWWDGLFFRNSSNNYSAEGVDVNTWAVRFDLKTFESFPTEGNLSVRLGGGGDTHFYDFNLNNAMGFADTNGWITVTLPLSGFLHESTGNPLSDAALGGSEFGMIWRSGVSVNVNIGIDNVRFEPIP
;
A
#
# COMPACT_ATOMS: atom_id res chain seq x y z
N MET A 1 5.83 42.68 24.79
CA MET A 1 6.92 43.69 24.69
C MET A 1 6.41 45.06 25.12
N GLN A 2 5.77 45.13 26.30
CA GLN A 2 5.17 46.36 26.85
C GLN A 2 5.69 46.68 28.27
N ASP A 3 6.60 45.86 28.81
CA ASP A 3 7.17 46.03 30.17
C ASP A 3 8.62 46.52 30.20
N ILE A 4 9.24 46.81 29.05
CA ILE A 4 10.62 47.34 28.99
C ILE A 4 10.65 48.87 28.82
N LEU A 5 9.54 49.48 28.39
CA LEU A 5 9.44 50.93 28.14
C LEU A 5 9.09 51.78 29.37
N LYS A 6 8.75 51.18 30.53
CA LYS A 6 8.45 51.93 31.78
C LYS A 6 9.68 52.24 32.65
N LYS A 7 10.88 51.80 32.28
CA LYS A 7 12.08 51.90 33.14
C LYS A 7 13.07 53.02 32.77
N TYR A 8 12.88 53.72 31.64
CA TYR A 8 13.79 54.79 31.20
C TYR A 8 13.18 56.21 31.14
N GLY A 9 11.90 56.38 31.51
CA GLY A 9 11.22 57.68 31.48
C GLY A 9 11.24 58.51 32.78
N ARG A 10 11.94 58.07 33.84
CA ARG A 10 11.87 58.73 35.17
C ARG A 10 13.21 59.02 35.85
N PHE A 11 14.34 58.89 35.16
CA PHE A 11 15.67 59.05 35.78
C PHE A 11 16.56 60.18 35.22
N SER A 12 16.03 61.04 34.35
CA SER A 12 16.83 62.16 33.78
C SER A 12 16.29 63.56 34.07
N PHE A 13 15.13 63.68 34.74
CA PHE A 13 14.55 65.00 35.04
C PHE A 13 14.87 65.51 36.46
N TYR A 14 15.26 64.63 37.38
CA TYR A 14 15.62 65.01 38.77
C TYR A 14 17.12 65.24 38.99
N THR A 15 17.99 64.79 38.08
CA THR A 15 19.45 65.03 38.12
C THR A 15 19.86 66.35 37.46
N LEU A 16 19.00 66.94 36.61
CA LEU A 16 19.21 68.26 36.00
C LEU A 16 18.66 69.42 36.85
N LEU A 17 17.69 69.14 37.75
CA LEU A 17 17.09 70.14 38.63
C LEU A 17 17.84 70.29 39.98
N LEU A 18 18.73 69.35 40.32
CA LEU A 18 19.51 69.34 41.56
C LEU A 18 20.99 69.78 41.35
N SER A 19 21.43 69.96 40.10
CA SER A 19 22.77 70.41 39.72
C SER A 19 22.85 71.92 39.45
N THR A 20 21.72 72.64 39.45
CA THR A 20 21.65 74.11 39.28
C THR A 20 21.45 74.87 40.59
N LEU A 21 21.39 74.18 41.73
CA LEU A 21 21.16 74.78 43.05
C LEU A 21 22.33 74.56 44.04
N MET A 22 23.58 74.52 43.56
CA MET A 22 24.77 74.52 44.43
C MET A 22 26.04 74.97 43.69
N ALA A 23 26.01 76.17 43.10
CA ALA A 23 27.20 76.92 42.71
C ALA A 23 27.01 78.45 42.89
N GLY A 24 26.03 78.83 43.71
CA GLY A 24 25.92 80.19 44.25
C GLY A 24 26.73 80.26 45.53
N VAL A 25 28.01 80.60 45.43
CA VAL A 25 28.88 81.26 46.43
C VAL A 25 30.34 81.12 45.92
N LEU A 26 30.96 82.28 45.68
CA LEU A 26 32.38 82.53 45.34
C LEU A 26 32.82 82.38 43.87
N LEU A 27 32.33 83.26 43.01
CA LEU A 27 33.22 84.03 42.13
C LEU A 27 32.78 85.49 42.14
N THR A 28 33.49 86.28 42.94
CA THR A 28 33.58 87.73 42.85
C THR A 28 34.09 88.11 41.47
N SER A 29 33.30 88.84 40.68
CA SER A 29 33.79 89.53 39.48
C SER A 29 33.40 91.01 39.58
N CYS A 30 34.34 91.75 40.16
CA CYS A 30 34.57 93.20 40.09
C CYS A 30 33.35 94.11 39.95
N GLU A 31 32.86 94.61 41.08
CA GLU A 31 32.55 96.04 41.16
C GLU A 31 33.87 96.80 40.98
N LYS A 32 34.03 97.44 39.80
CA LYS A 32 34.83 98.65 39.71
C LYS A 32 34.46 99.46 38.48
N ASP A 33 34.17 100.71 38.77
CA ASP A 33 34.16 101.89 37.92
C ASP A 33 32.89 102.07 37.07
N ASP A 34 31.89 102.64 37.74
CA ASP A 34 31.16 103.80 37.21
C ASP A 34 32.19 104.79 36.64
N ASP A 35 32.40 104.74 35.33
CA ASP A 35 32.79 105.84 34.44
C ASP A 35 33.08 105.26 33.06
N ASP A 36 32.02 105.00 32.30
CA ASP A 36 31.92 105.59 30.97
C ASP A 36 30.44 105.66 30.62
N GLU A 37 30.02 106.90 30.40
CA GLU A 37 28.93 107.44 29.61
C GLU A 37 28.12 106.43 28.79
N ARG A 38 26.92 106.82 28.34
CA ARG A 38 26.30 106.31 27.10
C ARG A 38 27.36 105.89 26.07
N SER A 39 27.86 104.65 26.14
CA SER A 39 28.98 104.26 25.29
C SER A 39 28.37 104.18 23.92
N ASP A 40 28.87 104.99 23.00
CA ASP A 40 28.36 105.01 21.64
C ASP A 40 28.79 103.78 20.85
N ARG A 41 29.56 102.86 21.46
CA ARG A 41 30.07 101.63 20.86
C ARG A 41 28.93 100.69 20.47
N ILE A 42 28.93 100.28 19.20
CA ILE A 42 27.98 99.31 18.67
C ILE A 42 28.54 97.91 18.95
N GLU A 43 27.76 97.08 19.64
CA GLU A 43 28.23 95.76 20.09
C GLU A 43 27.12 94.72 19.91
N LEU A 44 27.44 93.61 19.26
CA LEU A 44 26.57 92.44 19.15
C LEU A 44 26.95 91.44 20.25
N LEU A 45 26.02 91.12 21.13
CA LEU A 45 26.22 90.18 22.24
C LEU A 45 25.76 88.77 21.87
N SER A 46 24.61 88.66 21.21
CA SER A 46 24.07 87.39 20.72
C SER A 46 23.13 87.60 19.54
N TYR A 47 22.86 86.56 18.79
CA TYR A 47 21.80 86.55 17.80
C TYR A 47 21.14 85.17 17.80
N GLY A 48 19.88 85.04 17.36
CA GLY A 48 19.13 83.79 17.35
C GLY A 48 17.63 83.94 17.13
N PRO A 49 16.86 82.82 17.13
CA PRO A 49 17.28 81.44 17.47
C PRO A 49 18.21 80.77 16.44
N MET A 50 18.98 79.74 16.82
CA MET A 50 19.65 78.81 15.89
C MET A 50 19.38 77.35 16.29
N PRO A 51 19.23 76.44 15.31
CA PRO A 51 19.04 76.73 13.89
C PRO A 51 17.71 77.47 13.63
N ILE A 52 17.64 78.32 12.60
CA ILE A 52 16.45 79.14 12.29
C ILE A 52 15.75 78.66 11.03
N ALA A 53 14.41 78.62 11.01
CA ALA A 53 13.67 78.36 9.78
C ALA A 53 13.75 79.58 8.83
N ARG A 54 13.86 79.34 7.52
CA ARG A 54 13.78 80.44 6.54
C ARG A 54 12.37 81.01 6.50
N GLY A 55 12.26 82.34 6.46
CA GLY A 55 11.01 83.06 6.68
C GLY A 55 10.70 83.36 8.16
N ALA A 56 11.48 82.85 9.12
CA ALA A 56 11.32 83.21 10.53
C ALA A 56 12.08 84.48 10.90
N GLU A 57 11.70 85.08 12.03
CA GLU A 57 12.32 86.30 12.56
C GLU A 57 13.64 85.97 13.29
N LEU A 58 14.77 86.39 12.71
CA LEU A 58 16.08 86.35 13.34
C LEU A 58 16.29 87.60 14.19
N ARG A 59 16.74 87.43 15.43
CA ARG A 59 16.96 88.52 16.38
C ARG A 59 18.43 88.69 16.71
N PHE A 60 18.86 89.94 16.88
CA PHE A 60 20.21 90.32 17.29
C PHE A 60 20.09 91.16 18.57
N ILE A 61 20.78 90.75 19.63
CA ILE A 61 20.77 91.39 20.95
C ILE A 61 22.13 91.99 21.22
N GLY A 62 22.15 93.24 21.68
CA GLY A 62 23.39 93.98 21.82
C GLY A 62 23.20 95.39 22.38
N ASN A 63 24.18 96.27 22.12
CA ASN A 63 24.18 97.67 22.54
C ASN A 63 24.29 98.60 21.32
N ASN A 64 23.52 99.69 21.30
CA ASN A 64 23.44 100.67 20.20
C ASN A 64 23.10 100.07 18.82
N LEU A 65 22.34 98.97 18.80
CA LEU A 65 22.02 98.26 17.56
C LEU A 65 21.10 99.07 16.62
N ASP A 66 20.40 100.07 17.13
CA ASP A 66 19.64 101.03 16.34
C ASP A 66 20.51 101.78 15.31
N LYS A 67 21.83 101.84 15.51
CA LYS A 67 22.79 102.47 14.57
C LYS A 67 23.22 101.56 13.41
N VAL A 68 22.84 100.28 13.40
CA VAL A 68 23.13 99.34 12.30
C VAL A 68 22.35 99.77 11.05
N THR A 69 23.04 99.85 9.91
CA THR A 69 22.47 100.37 8.65
C THR A 69 22.02 99.27 7.69
N ALA A 70 22.62 98.08 7.79
CA ALA A 70 22.23 96.89 7.02
C ALA A 70 22.77 95.63 7.70
N ILE A 71 22.15 94.49 7.41
CA ILE A 71 22.65 93.16 7.77
C ILE A 71 22.89 92.38 6.48
N ILE A 72 24.10 91.85 6.30
CA ILE A 72 24.47 91.01 5.17
C ILE A 72 24.45 89.55 5.64
N LEU A 73 23.52 88.77 5.11
CA LEU A 73 23.52 87.32 5.25
C LEU A 73 24.51 86.71 4.23
N PRO A 74 24.90 85.43 4.39
CA PRO A 74 25.72 84.70 3.41
C PRO A 74 25.19 84.82 1.97
N ASP A 75 26.08 84.66 0.99
CA ASP A 75 25.84 85.00 -0.43
C ASP A 75 25.52 86.47 -0.72
N ASN A 76 25.97 87.36 0.17
CA ASN A 76 25.87 88.81 0.00
C ASN A 76 24.41 89.31 -0.06
N ILE A 77 23.50 88.59 0.60
CA ILE A 77 22.10 88.97 0.71
C ILE A 77 21.99 90.12 1.71
N GLU A 78 21.85 91.34 1.18
CA GLU A 78 21.73 92.56 1.98
C GLU A 78 20.29 92.80 2.42
N ILE A 79 20.10 92.94 3.73
CA ILE A 79 18.87 93.40 4.37
C ILE A 79 19.11 94.82 4.88
N ALA A 80 18.57 95.80 4.17
CA ALA A 80 18.69 97.20 4.55
C ALA A 80 17.94 97.47 5.86
N ALA A 81 18.36 98.47 6.64
CA ALA A 81 17.72 98.77 7.92
C ALA A 81 16.22 99.13 7.84
N SER A 82 15.71 99.51 6.66
CA SER A 82 14.28 99.71 6.41
C SER A 82 13.46 98.41 6.37
N GLN A 83 14.12 97.26 6.21
CA GLN A 83 13.50 95.93 6.14
C GLN A 83 13.55 95.17 7.48
N PHE A 84 14.12 95.77 8.52
CA PHE A 84 14.13 95.19 9.86
C PHE A 84 12.71 95.22 10.44
N THR A 85 12.26 94.08 10.97
CA THR A 85 10.98 93.97 11.66
C THR A 85 11.00 94.67 13.01
N LYS A 86 12.17 94.77 13.65
CA LYS A 86 12.42 95.61 14.84
C LYS A 86 13.78 96.27 14.78
N ARG A 87 13.85 97.52 15.23
CA ARG A 87 15.07 98.31 15.30
C ARG A 87 15.08 99.19 16.54
N GLU A 88 15.74 98.70 17.57
CA GLU A 88 15.85 99.33 18.88
C GLU A 88 17.31 99.34 19.33
N ARG A 89 17.61 100.14 20.35
CA ARG A 89 18.97 100.27 20.88
C ARG A 89 19.58 98.94 21.34
N SER A 90 18.76 98.00 21.81
CA SER A 90 19.19 96.70 22.32
C SER A 90 18.77 95.50 21.47
N LEU A 91 17.97 95.70 20.43
CA LEU A 91 17.36 94.61 19.65
C LEU A 91 17.21 95.01 18.17
N LEU A 92 17.74 94.18 17.27
CA LEU A 92 17.32 94.16 15.87
C LEU A 92 16.60 92.86 15.59
N ALA A 93 15.62 92.91 14.68
CA ALA A 93 14.99 91.72 14.16
C ALA A 93 14.76 91.86 12.65
N LEU A 94 14.87 90.76 11.91
CA LEU A 94 14.59 90.69 10.48
C LEU A 94 13.98 89.35 10.13
N ILE A 95 13.25 89.28 9.01
CA ILE A 95 12.81 88.02 8.44
C ILE A 95 13.93 87.44 7.57
N VAL A 96 14.33 86.20 7.85
CA VAL A 96 15.34 85.49 7.07
C VAL A 96 14.80 85.21 5.66
N PRO A 97 15.46 85.68 4.59
CA PRO A 97 15.05 85.40 3.21
C PRO A 97 15.06 83.91 2.88
N GLN A 98 14.19 83.52 1.96
CA GLN A 98 14.05 82.10 1.58
C GLN A 98 15.27 81.52 0.85
N ASN A 99 16.10 82.37 0.25
CA ASN A 99 17.34 81.96 -0.43
C ASN A 99 18.58 82.08 0.46
N ALA A 100 18.43 82.29 1.77
CA ALA A 100 19.58 82.40 2.67
C ALA A 100 20.36 81.07 2.77
N VAL A 101 21.68 81.13 2.71
CA VAL A 101 22.58 79.96 2.85
C VAL A 101 23.39 80.05 4.14
N GLU A 102 24.03 78.94 4.54
CA GLU A 102 24.77 78.90 5.80
C GLU A 102 26.06 79.72 5.72
N GLY A 103 26.45 80.35 6.82
CA GLY A 103 27.67 81.17 6.87
C GLY A 103 27.60 82.28 7.91
N LEU A 104 28.64 83.10 7.98
CA LEU A 104 28.71 84.20 8.94
C LEU A 104 27.85 85.38 8.47
N VAL A 105 27.17 86.02 9.42
CA VAL A 105 26.32 87.20 9.19
C VAL A 105 27.10 88.46 9.54
N VAL A 106 26.96 89.53 8.76
CA VAL A 106 27.71 90.78 8.95
C VAL A 106 26.75 91.95 9.19
N LEU A 107 26.89 92.64 10.32
CA LEU A 107 26.18 93.88 10.63
C LEU A 107 27.01 95.06 10.12
N LYS A 108 26.45 95.84 9.20
CA LYS A 108 27.05 97.09 8.71
C LYS A 108 26.81 98.20 9.72
N THR A 109 27.89 98.79 10.23
CA THR A 109 27.81 99.87 11.21
C THR A 109 28.71 101.05 10.82
N PRO A 110 28.39 102.29 11.26
CA PRO A 110 29.27 103.44 11.04
C PRO A 110 30.66 103.32 11.69
N GLN A 111 30.85 102.38 12.62
CA GLN A 111 32.10 102.16 13.36
C GLN A 111 32.92 100.97 12.82
N GLY A 112 32.49 100.37 11.70
CA GLY A 112 33.07 99.17 11.12
C GLY A 112 32.12 97.98 11.19
N ASP A 113 32.37 96.98 10.35
CA ASP A 113 31.51 95.80 10.23
C ASP A 113 31.69 94.86 11.43
N ILE A 114 30.57 94.33 11.95
CA ILE A 114 30.58 93.30 13.00
C ILE A 114 30.18 91.98 12.36
N THR A 115 31.10 91.01 12.32
CA THR A 115 30.83 89.65 11.79
C THR A 115 30.49 88.71 12.94
N THR A 116 29.45 87.89 12.79
CA THR A 116 29.09 86.87 13.79
C THR A 116 30.21 85.85 13.95
N LYS A 117 30.31 85.24 15.13
CA LYS A 117 31.30 84.18 15.41
C LYS A 117 30.79 82.79 15.06
N THR A 118 29.47 82.57 15.17
CA THR A 118 28.81 81.34 14.72
C THR A 118 28.13 81.60 13.39
N PRO A 119 28.15 80.64 12.45
CA PRO A 119 27.37 80.75 11.23
C PRO A 119 25.88 80.64 11.54
N ILE A 120 25.05 81.29 10.71
CA ILE A 120 23.63 81.03 10.68
C ILE A 120 23.42 79.61 10.15
N GLY A 121 22.68 78.79 10.90
CA GLY A 121 22.27 77.45 10.49
C GLY A 121 20.75 77.40 10.34
N PHE A 122 20.24 76.53 9.47
CA PHE A 122 18.81 76.46 9.17
C PHE A 122 18.13 75.23 9.74
N SER A 123 16.88 75.41 10.17
CA SER A 123 16.00 74.32 10.56
C SER A 123 15.04 74.07 9.40
N GLU A 124 15.14 72.90 8.77
CA GLU A 124 14.34 72.51 7.61
C GLU A 124 13.49 71.26 7.93
N PRO A 125 12.55 71.35 8.89
CA PRO A 125 11.70 70.22 9.22
C PRO A 125 10.73 69.98 8.08
N ILE A 126 10.79 68.81 7.45
CA ILE A 126 9.75 68.35 6.54
C ILE A 126 8.45 68.26 7.36
N SER A 127 7.36 68.85 6.85
CA SER A 127 6.03 68.75 7.48
C SER A 127 4.96 68.53 6.44
N ILE A 128 3.96 67.74 6.79
CA ILE A 128 2.75 67.50 5.99
C ILE A 128 1.64 68.34 6.61
N GLU A 129 1.01 69.21 5.81
CA GLU A 129 -0.19 69.95 6.21
C GLU A 129 -1.45 69.16 5.82
N SER A 130 -1.55 68.77 4.55
CA SER A 130 -2.67 67.97 4.05
C SER A 130 -2.32 67.28 2.73
N PHE A 131 -3.15 66.33 2.32
CA PHE A 131 -3.11 65.75 0.98
C PHE A 131 -4.49 65.74 0.36
N SER A 132 -4.55 65.82 -0.97
CA SER A 132 -5.80 65.85 -1.72
C SER A 132 -5.64 65.17 -3.08
N PRO A 133 -6.62 64.36 -3.51
CA PRO A 133 -7.83 63.97 -2.78
C PRO A 133 -7.56 62.97 -1.64
N GLY A 134 -8.43 62.95 -0.62
CA GLY A 134 -8.33 62.01 0.51
C GLY A 134 -8.81 60.59 0.20
N THR A 135 -9.65 60.44 -0.83
CA THR A 135 -10.02 59.16 -1.45
C THR A 135 -9.58 59.17 -2.90
N ILE A 136 -8.82 58.18 -3.32
CA ILE A 136 -8.15 58.20 -4.63
C ILE A 136 -8.12 56.81 -5.29
N LYS A 137 -8.30 56.79 -6.61
CA LYS A 137 -8.09 55.61 -7.44
C LYS A 137 -6.59 55.46 -7.76
N PRO A 138 -5.99 54.27 -7.65
CA PRO A 138 -4.63 54.05 -8.13
C PRO A 138 -4.43 54.54 -9.56
N GLY A 139 -3.24 55.06 -9.88
CA GLY A 139 -2.95 55.70 -11.16
C GLY A 139 -3.40 57.17 -11.26
N SER A 140 -4.12 57.70 -10.26
CA SER A 140 -4.47 59.12 -10.19
C SER A 140 -3.39 59.96 -9.50
N GLU A 141 -3.37 61.26 -9.81
CA GLU A 141 -2.46 62.24 -9.19
C GLU A 141 -2.88 62.58 -7.75
N LEU A 142 -1.96 62.44 -6.80
CA LEU A 142 -2.08 62.88 -5.41
C LEU A 142 -1.25 64.15 -5.22
N THR A 143 -1.85 65.17 -4.61
CA THR A 143 -1.16 66.40 -4.19
C THR A 143 -0.97 66.41 -2.69
N ILE A 144 0.27 66.63 -2.23
CA ILE A 144 0.65 66.79 -0.83
C ILE A 144 1.09 68.24 -0.62
N THR A 145 0.55 68.88 0.40
CA THR A 145 0.87 70.26 0.81
C THR A 145 1.55 70.25 2.17
N GLY A 146 2.47 71.18 2.38
CA GLY A 146 3.29 71.21 3.58
C GLY A 146 4.40 72.25 3.54
N ASP A 147 5.51 71.98 4.23
CA ASP A 147 6.71 72.82 4.20
C ASP A 147 7.97 71.93 4.04
N TYR A 148 8.99 72.50 3.40
CA TYR A 148 10.25 71.83 3.01
C TYR A 148 10.06 70.53 2.21
N LEU A 149 8.96 70.39 1.46
CA LEU A 149 8.67 69.22 0.62
C LEU A 149 9.68 69.01 -0.52
N ASN A 150 10.44 70.04 -0.87
CA ASN A 150 11.55 69.97 -1.83
C ASN A 150 12.74 69.14 -1.32
N LEU A 151 12.75 68.75 -0.05
CA LEU A 151 13.77 67.87 0.56
C LEU A 151 13.35 66.40 0.59
N VAL A 152 12.12 66.09 0.15
CA VAL A 152 11.62 64.71 0.11
C VAL A 152 12.30 63.95 -1.02
N GLY A 153 12.92 62.82 -0.69
CA GLY A 153 13.52 61.90 -1.64
C GLY A 153 12.58 60.76 -2.04
N GLU A 154 11.64 60.39 -1.17
CA GLU A 154 10.77 59.24 -1.37
C GLU A 154 9.45 59.39 -0.60
N ILE A 155 8.36 58.89 -1.18
CA ILE A 155 7.05 58.75 -0.53
C ILE A 155 6.76 57.27 -0.33
N ILE A 156 6.44 56.88 0.89
CA ILE A 156 6.19 55.50 1.28
C ILE A 156 4.72 55.36 1.66
N PHE A 157 3.99 54.53 0.91
CA PHE A 157 2.63 54.11 1.19
C PHE A 157 2.63 52.88 2.13
N THR A 158 1.42 52.44 2.52
CA THR A 158 1.22 51.20 3.27
C THR A 158 1.98 50.03 2.66
N ASP A 159 2.43 49.08 3.50
CA ASP A 159 3.22 47.91 3.11
C ASP A 159 4.57 48.21 2.42
N ARG A 160 5.11 49.41 2.65
CA ARG A 160 6.42 49.88 2.14
C ARG A 160 6.46 50.02 0.62
N ILE A 161 5.31 50.22 -0.02
CA ILE A 161 5.27 50.60 -1.43
C ILE A 161 5.80 52.04 -1.53
N ALA A 162 6.94 52.22 -2.17
CA ALA A 162 7.63 53.49 -2.20
C ALA A 162 7.72 54.07 -3.62
N VAL A 163 7.58 55.39 -3.71
CA VAL A 163 7.72 56.18 -4.93
C VAL A 163 8.89 57.12 -4.75
N ASP A 164 9.92 56.95 -5.56
CA ASP A 164 11.13 57.77 -5.54
C ASP A 164 10.89 59.15 -6.19
N SER A 165 11.69 60.14 -5.80
CA SER A 165 11.64 61.50 -6.32
C SER A 165 11.72 61.62 -7.84
N SER A 166 12.38 60.67 -8.51
CA SER A 166 12.42 60.58 -9.98
C SER A 166 11.06 60.33 -10.63
N GLN A 167 10.08 59.84 -9.87
CA GLN A 167 8.72 59.53 -10.32
C GLN A 167 7.70 60.59 -9.88
N PHE A 168 8.12 61.66 -9.21
CA PHE A 168 7.23 62.75 -8.86
C PHE A 168 6.82 63.53 -10.11
N VAL A 169 5.54 63.93 -10.15
CA VAL A 169 4.99 64.77 -11.22
C VAL A 169 5.52 66.19 -11.09
N SER A 170 5.54 66.72 -9.88
CA SER A 170 6.16 68.01 -9.56
C SER A 170 6.55 68.08 -8.10
N GLN A 171 7.59 68.85 -7.79
CA GLN A 171 8.06 69.03 -6.42
C GLN A 171 8.50 70.48 -6.20
N SER A 172 7.99 71.08 -5.14
CA SER A 172 8.33 72.42 -4.67
C SER A 172 8.45 72.38 -3.14
N ARG A 173 8.74 73.52 -2.53
CA ARG A 173 8.83 73.60 -1.06
C ARG A 173 7.49 73.34 -0.37
N GLU A 174 6.40 73.86 -0.92
CA GLU A 174 5.08 73.85 -0.27
C GLU A 174 4.15 72.79 -0.86
N GLU A 175 4.47 72.25 -2.05
CA GLU A 175 3.63 71.30 -2.78
C GLU A 175 4.46 70.19 -3.44
N LEU A 176 4.01 68.95 -3.34
CA LEU A 176 4.56 67.77 -4.01
C LEU A 176 3.41 66.97 -4.67
N LYS A 177 3.57 66.59 -5.94
CA LYS A 177 2.61 65.80 -6.70
C LYS A 177 3.23 64.51 -7.21
N LEU A 178 2.48 63.41 -7.10
CA LEU A 178 2.88 62.10 -7.61
C LEU A 178 1.68 61.31 -8.11
N ILE A 179 1.92 60.29 -8.92
CA ILE A 179 0.90 59.30 -9.26
C ILE A 179 0.88 58.21 -8.17
N VAL A 180 -0.31 57.88 -7.67
CA VAL A 180 -0.48 56.80 -6.68
C VAL A 180 -0.19 55.46 -7.36
N PRO A 181 0.74 54.64 -6.82
CA PRO A 181 1.10 53.36 -7.43
C PRO A 181 -0.07 52.37 -7.40
N ALA A 182 -0.09 51.42 -8.34
CA ALA A 182 -1.16 50.42 -8.46
C ALA A 182 -1.25 49.50 -7.22
N GLU A 183 -0.12 49.30 -6.57
CA GLU A 183 0.07 48.47 -5.39
C GLU A 183 -0.32 49.19 -4.08
N ALA A 184 -0.66 50.49 -4.15
CA ALA A 184 -1.01 51.27 -2.97
C ALA A 184 -2.25 50.70 -2.26
N GLN A 185 -2.21 50.72 -0.94
CA GLN A 185 -3.34 50.36 -0.07
C GLN A 185 -3.73 51.53 0.83
N THR A 186 -4.96 51.50 1.33
CA THR A 186 -5.45 52.48 2.31
C THR A 186 -4.55 52.51 3.53
N GLY A 187 -4.12 53.70 3.94
CA GLY A 187 -3.34 53.90 5.17
C GLY A 187 -2.57 55.20 5.21
N ILE A 188 -1.67 55.31 6.19
CA ILE A 188 -0.84 56.50 6.43
C ILE A 188 0.27 56.58 5.39
N ILE A 189 0.48 57.77 4.82
CA ILE A 189 1.62 58.04 3.93
C ILE A 189 2.79 58.57 4.74
N ALA A 190 4.01 58.21 4.35
CA ALA A 190 5.23 58.70 4.98
C ALA A 190 6.14 59.39 3.95
N LEU A 191 6.70 60.53 4.33
CA LEU A 191 7.70 61.26 3.54
C LEU A 191 9.08 60.98 4.12
N SER A 192 9.99 60.52 3.27
CA SER A 192 11.40 60.27 3.61
C SER A 192 12.30 61.26 2.86
N ASN A 193 13.34 61.76 3.52
CA ASN A 193 14.36 62.61 2.88
C ASN A 193 15.40 61.81 2.05
N GLY A 194 15.27 60.49 1.98
CA GLY A 194 16.13 59.63 1.14
C GLY A 194 17.60 59.53 1.58
N ALA A 195 17.94 59.97 2.80
CA ALA A 195 19.30 59.84 3.34
C ALA A 195 19.60 58.43 3.87
N GLU A 196 20.88 58.10 4.11
CA GLU A 196 21.30 56.80 4.69
C GLU A 196 20.65 56.54 6.06
N ASP A 197 20.57 57.58 6.90
CA ASP A 197 19.74 57.63 8.11
C ASP A 197 18.55 58.58 7.86
N PRO A 198 17.42 58.07 7.32
CA PRO A 198 16.37 58.92 6.81
C PRO A 198 15.54 59.58 7.92
N ILE A 199 15.15 60.83 7.69
CA ILE A 199 14.10 61.49 8.44
C ILE A 199 12.78 61.10 7.79
N ILE A 200 11.89 60.46 8.58
CA ILE A 200 10.58 60.00 8.11
C ILE A 200 9.48 60.74 8.87
N ILE A 201 8.57 61.36 8.12
CA ILE A 201 7.42 62.12 8.62
C ILE A 201 6.15 61.44 8.13
N TYR A 202 5.19 61.22 9.02
CA TYR A 202 3.93 60.54 8.71
C TYR A 202 2.79 61.54 8.58
N SER A 203 1.82 61.25 7.72
CA SER A 203 0.57 62.00 7.67
C SER A 203 -0.28 61.75 8.92
N ASP A 204 -1.07 62.74 9.32
CA ASP A 204 -2.03 62.59 10.42
C ASP A 204 -3.29 61.83 9.98
N GLU A 205 -3.70 62.00 8.72
CA GLU A 205 -4.84 61.32 8.11
C GLU A 205 -4.39 60.15 7.23
N GLN A 206 -5.26 59.14 7.10
CA GLN A 206 -5.06 58.03 6.17
C GLN A 206 -5.53 58.41 4.76
N LEU A 207 -4.75 58.06 3.74
CA LEU A 207 -5.18 58.07 2.36
C LEU A 207 -6.08 56.85 2.12
N THR A 208 -7.29 57.08 1.62
CA THR A 208 -8.21 56.00 1.26
C THR A 208 -8.01 55.63 -0.20
N VAL A 209 -7.49 54.44 -0.46
CA VAL A 209 -7.32 53.91 -1.83
C VAL A 209 -8.56 53.13 -2.21
N ILE A 210 -9.14 53.47 -3.36
CA ILE A 210 -10.33 52.79 -3.89
C ILE A 210 -10.00 51.32 -4.18
N VAL A 211 -10.92 50.45 -3.79
CA VAL A 211 -10.89 49.01 -4.08
C VAL A 211 -12.07 48.67 -4.99
N SER A 212 -11.86 47.76 -5.93
CA SER A 212 -12.90 47.30 -6.83
C SER A 212 -14.07 46.69 -6.08
N THR A 213 -15.29 46.83 -6.62
CA THR A 213 -16.49 46.20 -6.09
C THR A 213 -17.14 45.30 -7.14
N ILE A 214 -17.84 44.26 -6.69
CA ILE A 214 -18.53 43.32 -7.57
C ILE A 214 -20.03 43.42 -7.30
N GLU A 215 -20.80 43.72 -8.34
CA GLU A 215 -22.26 43.76 -8.28
C GLU A 215 -22.88 42.43 -8.70
N SER A 216 -22.38 41.82 -9.79
CA SER A 216 -22.91 40.56 -10.29
C SER A 216 -21.87 39.75 -11.07
N VAL A 217 -22.06 38.44 -11.09
CA VAL A 217 -21.24 37.49 -11.85
C VAL A 217 -22.20 36.58 -12.61
N THR A 218 -22.18 36.63 -13.95
CA THR A 218 -23.17 35.94 -14.81
C THR A 218 -22.53 35.31 -16.04
N PRO A 219 -23.01 34.15 -16.51
CA PRO A 219 -24.14 33.37 -15.97
C PRO A 219 -23.77 32.59 -14.68
N ASN A 220 -24.78 32.17 -13.91
CA ASN A 220 -24.65 31.23 -12.79
C ASN A 220 -25.94 30.37 -12.74
N PRO A 221 -25.92 29.05 -13.03
CA PRO A 221 -24.74 28.22 -13.31
C PRO A 221 -23.96 28.61 -14.58
N VAL A 222 -22.65 28.33 -14.60
CA VAL A 222 -21.75 28.63 -15.72
C VAL A 222 -21.13 27.36 -16.31
N LYS A 223 -21.06 27.27 -17.63
CA LYS A 223 -20.39 26.18 -18.34
C LYS A 223 -18.88 26.44 -18.37
N ALA A 224 -18.06 25.43 -18.13
CA ALA A 224 -16.62 25.54 -18.31
C ALA A 224 -16.29 25.93 -19.77
N GLU A 225 -15.17 26.63 -19.98
CA GLU A 225 -14.72 27.11 -21.30
C GLU A 225 -15.68 28.08 -22.01
N THR A 226 -16.64 28.66 -21.28
CA THR A 226 -17.51 29.73 -21.77
C THR A 226 -17.24 31.05 -21.07
N GLU A 227 -17.70 32.14 -21.67
CA GLU A 227 -17.55 33.48 -21.13
C GLU A 227 -18.35 33.67 -19.83
N LEU A 228 -17.70 34.32 -18.86
CA LEU A 228 -18.26 34.80 -17.61
C LEU A 228 -18.07 36.31 -17.54
N SER A 229 -19.17 37.04 -17.34
CA SER A 229 -19.18 38.49 -17.14
C SER A 229 -19.22 38.81 -15.64
N ILE A 230 -18.27 39.61 -15.19
CA ILE A 230 -18.18 40.16 -13.84
C ILE A 230 -18.44 41.67 -13.96
N LYS A 231 -19.54 42.15 -13.36
CA LYS A 231 -19.91 43.58 -13.37
C LYS A 231 -19.70 44.20 -12.00
N GLY A 232 -19.30 45.47 -11.99
CA GLY A 232 -18.87 46.13 -10.78
C GLY A 232 -18.43 47.58 -10.99
N ALA A 233 -17.57 48.06 -10.10
CA ALA A 233 -16.92 49.36 -10.21
C ALA A 233 -15.41 49.23 -9.96
N ASP A 234 -14.62 50.07 -10.63
CA ASP A 234 -13.16 50.08 -10.58
C ASP A 234 -12.53 48.73 -10.95
N LEU A 235 -13.15 47.99 -11.88
CA LEU A 235 -12.70 46.68 -12.31
C LEU A 235 -11.45 46.70 -13.20
N ASP A 236 -11.07 47.86 -13.73
CA ASP A 236 -9.80 48.10 -14.42
C ASP A 236 -8.57 47.92 -13.50
N LEU A 237 -8.76 47.93 -12.17
CA LEU A 237 -7.71 47.68 -11.18
C LEU A 237 -7.39 46.19 -10.95
N VAL A 238 -8.22 45.29 -11.48
CA VAL A 238 -8.09 43.85 -11.28
C VAL A 238 -6.96 43.30 -12.15
N VAL A 239 -6.06 42.52 -11.54
CA VAL A 239 -4.95 41.88 -12.26
C VAL A 239 -5.12 40.36 -12.38
N GLN A 240 -6.03 39.78 -11.60
CA GLN A 240 -6.22 38.33 -11.54
C GLN A 240 -7.61 37.97 -11.02
N ILE A 241 -8.19 36.91 -11.58
CA ILE A 241 -9.41 36.26 -11.10
C ILE A 241 -9.05 34.87 -10.59
N ARG A 242 -9.60 34.48 -9.44
CA ARG A 242 -9.45 33.15 -8.86
C ARG A 242 -10.80 32.46 -8.78
N PHE A 243 -10.86 31.24 -9.29
CA PHE A 243 -12.00 30.34 -9.20
C PHE A 243 -11.74 29.26 -8.15
N ALA A 244 -12.78 28.54 -7.73
CA ALA A 244 -12.60 27.35 -6.91
C ALA A 244 -11.89 26.23 -7.70
N GLY A 245 -11.24 25.30 -7.00
CA GLY A 245 -10.35 24.30 -7.60
C GLY A 245 -8.95 24.83 -7.92
N ASP A 246 -8.50 25.88 -7.21
CA ASP A 246 -7.21 26.55 -7.38
C ASP A 246 -6.92 27.06 -8.81
N GLN A 247 -7.99 27.33 -9.58
CA GLN A 247 -7.88 27.86 -10.94
C GLN A 247 -7.74 29.38 -10.92
N VAL A 248 -6.86 29.89 -11.77
CA VAL A 248 -6.49 31.31 -11.81
C VAL A 248 -6.44 31.80 -13.25
N VAL A 249 -6.99 32.98 -13.51
CA VAL A 249 -6.88 33.68 -14.79
C VAL A 249 -6.25 35.04 -14.55
N ASN A 250 -5.18 35.37 -15.27
CA ASN A 250 -4.50 36.65 -15.14
C ASN A 250 -5.08 37.67 -16.14
N ALA A 251 -4.85 38.96 -15.90
CA ALA A 251 -5.41 40.02 -16.73
C ALA A 251 -5.06 39.93 -18.22
N ASP A 252 -3.88 39.40 -18.56
CA ASP A 252 -3.48 39.18 -19.96
C ASP A 252 -4.37 38.15 -20.70
N ASP A 253 -5.09 37.31 -19.95
CA ASP A 253 -5.98 36.26 -20.46
C ASP A 253 -7.47 36.64 -20.34
N PHE A 254 -7.79 37.89 -19.97
CA PHE A 254 -9.17 38.38 -19.98
C PHE A 254 -9.61 38.65 -21.43
N GLU A 255 -10.85 38.31 -21.76
CA GLU A 255 -11.44 38.62 -23.08
C GLU A 255 -11.65 40.13 -23.24
N SER A 256 -12.10 40.78 -22.16
CA SER A 256 -12.14 42.24 -22.08
C SER A 256 -12.15 42.72 -20.64
N GLN A 257 -11.67 43.94 -20.43
CA GLN A 257 -11.66 44.60 -19.12
C GLN A 257 -11.95 46.09 -19.30
N SER A 258 -12.83 46.60 -18.45
CA SER A 258 -13.20 48.01 -18.33
C SER A 258 -13.40 48.36 -16.86
N ASP A 259 -13.71 49.63 -16.58
CA ASP A 259 -14.04 50.10 -15.24
C ASP A 259 -15.28 49.41 -14.63
N GLU A 260 -16.25 49.02 -15.47
CA GLU A 260 -17.55 48.50 -15.04
C GLU A 260 -17.74 47.00 -15.28
N GLU A 261 -16.91 46.38 -16.14
CA GLU A 261 -17.08 44.97 -16.55
C GLU A 261 -15.74 44.30 -16.91
N ILE A 262 -15.59 43.05 -16.47
CA ILE A 262 -14.57 42.10 -16.97
C ILE A 262 -15.31 40.91 -17.61
N VAL A 263 -14.88 40.51 -18.79
CA VAL A 263 -15.29 39.25 -19.43
C VAL A 263 -14.09 38.31 -19.44
N VAL A 264 -14.28 37.08 -18.97
CA VAL A 264 -13.24 36.07 -18.87
C VAL A 264 -13.78 34.70 -19.28
N VAL A 265 -12.95 33.84 -19.88
CA VAL A 265 -13.31 32.44 -20.13
C VAL A 265 -13.12 31.63 -18.85
N VAL A 266 -14.14 30.86 -18.45
CA VAL A 266 -14.05 30.02 -17.25
C VAL A 266 -13.09 28.84 -17.49
N PRO A 267 -12.10 28.61 -16.61
CA PRO A 267 -11.17 27.49 -16.74
C PRO A 267 -11.88 26.13 -16.83
N GLU A 268 -11.35 25.22 -17.65
CA GLU A 268 -11.90 23.87 -17.90
C GLU A 268 -12.15 23.07 -16.60
N SER A 269 -11.24 23.21 -15.63
CA SER A 269 -11.27 22.50 -14.34
C SER A 269 -11.77 23.36 -13.18
N ALA A 270 -12.46 24.48 -13.46
CA ALA A 270 -13.09 25.27 -12.40
C ALA A 270 -14.13 24.42 -11.66
N GLN A 271 -14.20 24.57 -10.34
CA GLN A 271 -15.12 23.84 -9.47
C GLN A 271 -16.20 24.76 -8.89
N ASP A 272 -17.21 24.16 -8.25
CA ASP A 272 -18.18 24.93 -7.47
C ASP A 272 -17.51 25.65 -6.32
N GLY A 273 -17.86 26.92 -6.10
CA GLY A 273 -17.40 27.66 -4.94
C GLY A 273 -17.33 29.17 -5.14
N VAL A 274 -16.88 29.85 -4.09
CA VAL A 274 -16.74 31.30 -4.08
C VAL A 274 -15.42 31.67 -4.76
N GLY A 275 -15.51 32.35 -5.91
CA GLY A 275 -14.35 32.97 -6.56
C GLY A 275 -14.02 34.35 -5.99
N SER A 276 -12.96 34.96 -6.51
CA SER A 276 -12.53 36.32 -6.12
C SER A 276 -11.77 37.03 -7.23
N ILE A 277 -11.82 38.35 -7.22
CA ILE A 277 -10.87 39.20 -7.96
C ILE A 277 -9.72 39.61 -7.05
N VAL A 278 -8.54 39.81 -7.62
CA VAL A 278 -7.33 40.26 -6.95
C VAL A 278 -6.80 41.48 -7.69
N MET A 279 -6.58 42.56 -6.95
CA MET A 279 -5.99 43.81 -7.47
C MET A 279 -4.46 43.79 -7.37
N ALA A 280 -3.78 44.72 -8.03
CA ALA A 280 -2.32 44.91 -7.92
C ALA A 280 -1.85 45.17 -6.47
N SER A 281 -2.72 45.74 -5.63
CA SER A 281 -2.51 45.92 -4.20
C SER A 281 -2.59 44.62 -3.37
N GLU A 282 -2.77 43.46 -4.01
CA GLU A 282 -2.98 42.14 -3.41
C GLU A 282 -4.28 41.99 -2.59
N ILE A 283 -5.11 43.03 -2.53
CA ILE A 283 -6.43 42.98 -1.91
C ILE A 283 -7.34 42.05 -2.73
N LYS A 284 -8.06 41.17 -2.03
CA LYS A 284 -8.99 40.20 -2.61
C LYS A 284 -10.42 40.60 -2.32
N VAL A 285 -11.26 40.60 -3.36
CA VAL A 285 -12.71 40.84 -3.24
C VAL A 285 -13.43 39.60 -3.73
N THR A 286 -14.18 38.96 -2.84
CA THR A 286 -14.91 37.72 -3.13
C THR A 286 -16.17 37.98 -3.92
N PHE A 287 -16.57 37.02 -4.76
CA PHE A 287 -17.84 37.09 -5.47
C PHE A 287 -19.03 37.14 -4.50
N PRO A 288 -20.13 37.84 -4.85
CA PRO A 288 -21.30 37.97 -3.99
C PRO A 288 -22.02 36.63 -3.79
N GLU A 289 -21.95 35.73 -4.76
CA GLU A 289 -22.52 34.38 -4.71
C GLU A 289 -21.46 33.34 -5.13
N ALA A 290 -21.61 32.10 -4.64
CA ALA A 290 -20.80 30.99 -5.10
C ALA A 290 -21.17 30.63 -6.55
N LEU A 291 -20.16 30.42 -7.38
CA LEU A 291 -20.35 29.90 -8.74
C LEU A 291 -20.70 28.42 -8.68
N THR A 292 -21.70 28.04 -9.46
CA THR A 292 -22.07 26.65 -9.71
C THR A 292 -21.71 26.30 -11.14
N MET A 293 -20.88 25.28 -11.33
CA MET A 293 -20.53 24.75 -12.63
C MET A 293 -21.70 23.98 -13.24
N ALA A 294 -21.99 24.22 -14.50
CA ALA A 294 -22.99 23.48 -15.25
C ALA A 294 -22.61 21.99 -15.32
N VAL A 295 -23.64 21.15 -15.37
CA VAL A 295 -23.49 19.69 -15.56
C VAL A 295 -24.12 19.27 -16.89
N PRO A 296 -23.65 18.17 -17.49
CA PRO A 296 -24.34 17.57 -18.62
C PRO A 296 -25.76 17.16 -18.23
N THR A 297 -26.70 17.29 -19.16
CA THR A 297 -28.05 16.72 -19.02
C THR A 297 -28.15 15.51 -19.92
N ILE A 298 -28.36 14.33 -19.35
CA ILE A 298 -28.56 13.10 -20.11
C ILE A 298 -30.05 12.97 -20.43
N SER A 299 -30.43 13.07 -21.70
CA SER A 299 -31.82 12.96 -22.15
C SER A 299 -32.19 11.52 -22.50
N GLU A 300 -31.29 10.80 -23.16
CA GLU A 300 -31.53 9.42 -23.60
C GLU A 300 -30.20 8.65 -23.71
N VAL A 301 -30.24 7.38 -23.30
CA VAL A 301 -29.16 6.40 -23.50
C VAL A 301 -29.76 5.22 -24.25
N THR A 302 -29.22 4.88 -25.42
CA THR A 302 -29.73 3.79 -26.27
C THR A 302 -28.61 2.93 -26.86
N PRO A 303 -28.74 1.59 -26.85
CA PRO A 303 -29.74 0.81 -26.11
C PRO A 303 -29.47 0.79 -24.60
N MET A 304 -30.51 0.55 -23.79
CA MET A 304 -30.36 0.28 -22.34
C MET A 304 -30.24 -1.22 -22.01
N THR A 305 -30.40 -2.09 -23.02
CA THR A 305 -30.22 -3.55 -22.89
C THR A 305 -29.38 -4.05 -24.05
N LEU A 306 -28.22 -4.63 -23.75
CA LEU A 306 -27.21 -4.97 -24.74
C LEU A 306 -26.23 -6.03 -24.22
N LYS A 307 -25.42 -6.59 -25.12
CA LYS A 307 -24.29 -7.42 -24.73
C LYS A 307 -23.13 -6.54 -24.25
N ASN A 308 -22.32 -7.05 -23.33
CA ASN A 308 -21.05 -6.42 -22.96
C ASN A 308 -20.17 -6.19 -24.20
N GLY A 309 -19.44 -5.07 -24.26
CA GLY A 309 -18.60 -4.72 -25.41
C GLY A 309 -19.34 -4.01 -26.54
N GLU A 310 -20.68 -3.99 -26.53
CA GLU A 310 -21.46 -3.21 -27.50
C GLU A 310 -21.45 -1.71 -27.15
N SER A 311 -21.76 -0.87 -28.14
CA SER A 311 -21.78 0.58 -27.96
C SER A 311 -23.16 1.10 -27.56
N ILE A 312 -23.17 2.12 -26.71
CA ILE A 312 -24.33 2.97 -26.42
C ILE A 312 -24.17 4.33 -27.07
N SER A 313 -25.29 4.89 -27.53
CA SER A 313 -25.45 6.27 -27.95
C SER A 313 -26.15 7.05 -26.85
N VAL A 314 -25.60 8.20 -26.50
CA VAL A 314 -26.11 9.10 -25.48
C VAL A 314 -26.48 10.42 -26.15
N SER A 315 -27.69 10.93 -25.89
CA SER A 315 -28.10 12.27 -26.32
C SER A 315 -28.46 13.14 -25.12
N GLY A 316 -28.23 14.44 -25.24
CA GLY A 316 -28.31 15.36 -24.12
C GLY A 316 -27.88 16.77 -24.44
N ASP A 317 -27.56 17.52 -23.39
CA ASP A 317 -26.97 18.87 -23.47
C ASP A 317 -25.67 18.90 -22.64
N HIS A 318 -24.71 19.72 -23.08
CA HIS A 318 -23.37 19.87 -22.47
C HIS A 318 -22.60 18.55 -22.31
N LEU A 319 -22.77 17.59 -23.22
CA LEU A 319 -22.08 16.30 -23.17
C LEU A 319 -20.56 16.43 -23.43
N ASP A 320 -20.12 17.55 -23.99
CA ASP A 320 -18.71 17.93 -24.14
C ASP A 320 -17.98 18.12 -22.80
N LEU A 321 -18.72 18.32 -21.70
CA LEU A 321 -18.14 18.40 -20.34
C LEU A 321 -17.72 17.04 -19.77
N VAL A 322 -18.15 15.94 -20.38
CA VAL A 322 -17.88 14.59 -19.88
C VAL A 322 -16.49 14.13 -20.29
N ILE A 323 -15.69 13.75 -19.30
CA ILE A 323 -14.33 13.25 -19.50
C ILE A 323 -14.14 11.76 -19.22
N ALA A 324 -15.08 11.16 -18.49
CA ALA A 324 -15.06 9.74 -18.17
C ALA A 324 -16.48 9.22 -17.95
N VAL A 325 -16.68 7.95 -18.25
CA VAL A 325 -17.95 7.25 -18.03
C VAL A 325 -17.69 5.97 -17.28
N THR A 326 -18.30 5.81 -16.12
CA THR A 326 -18.14 4.62 -15.27
C THR A 326 -19.42 3.81 -15.28
N PHE A 327 -19.29 2.52 -15.54
CA PHE A 327 -20.39 1.55 -15.45
C PHE A 327 -20.38 0.87 -14.08
N ALA A 328 -21.52 0.29 -13.70
CA ALA A 328 -21.62 -0.52 -12.50
C ALA A 328 -20.53 -1.61 -12.46
N GLY A 329 -19.99 -1.85 -11.25
CA GLY A 329 -18.77 -2.63 -11.05
C GLY A 329 -17.48 -1.79 -11.06
N GLY A 330 -17.57 -0.48 -11.30
CA GLY A 330 -16.43 0.45 -11.22
C GLY A 330 -15.48 0.36 -12.41
N VAL A 331 -16.00 -0.02 -13.58
CA VAL A 331 -15.23 -0.15 -14.83
C VAL A 331 -15.53 1.02 -15.76
N GLU A 332 -14.50 1.59 -16.35
CA GLU A 332 -14.62 2.75 -17.25
C GLU A 332 -14.95 2.30 -18.68
N GLY A 333 -15.94 2.93 -19.30
CA GLY A 333 -16.25 2.77 -20.72
C GLY A 333 -15.37 3.65 -21.61
N GLU A 334 -15.19 3.22 -22.86
CA GLU A 334 -14.40 3.97 -23.84
C GLU A 334 -15.27 4.99 -24.57
N ILE A 335 -14.98 6.28 -24.43
CA ILE A 335 -15.64 7.34 -25.20
C ILE A 335 -15.04 7.38 -26.60
N ILE A 336 -15.81 6.95 -27.61
CA ILE A 336 -15.38 6.91 -29.01
C ILE A 336 -15.44 8.31 -29.64
N SER A 337 -16.51 9.04 -29.34
CA SER A 337 -16.72 10.40 -29.81
C SER A 337 -17.75 11.10 -28.94
N HIS A 338 -17.60 12.41 -28.76
CA HIS A 338 -18.62 13.26 -28.18
C HIS A 338 -18.70 14.61 -28.86
N THR A 339 -19.86 15.23 -28.77
CA THR A 339 -20.15 16.62 -29.10
C THR A 339 -20.93 17.22 -27.92
N GLU A 340 -21.39 18.46 -28.04
CA GLU A 340 -22.23 19.07 -27.01
C GLU A 340 -23.57 18.32 -26.79
N SER A 341 -24.09 17.62 -27.80
CA SER A 341 -25.43 17.00 -27.73
C SER A 341 -25.48 15.49 -27.95
N THR A 342 -24.39 14.88 -28.42
CA THR A 342 -24.33 13.43 -28.66
C THR A 342 -23.00 12.84 -28.23
N MET A 343 -23.02 11.59 -27.76
CA MET A 343 -21.84 10.83 -27.38
C MET A 343 -22.02 9.34 -27.75
N THR A 344 -20.94 8.68 -28.13
CA THR A 344 -20.89 7.23 -28.32
C THR A 344 -19.84 6.63 -27.41
N ILE A 345 -20.25 5.62 -26.64
CA ILE A 345 -19.40 4.93 -25.67
C ILE A 345 -19.44 3.44 -25.97
N VAL A 346 -18.28 2.77 -25.96
CA VAL A 346 -18.21 1.31 -25.92
C VAL A 346 -18.29 0.85 -24.46
N THR A 347 -19.23 -0.05 -24.18
CA THR A 347 -19.38 -0.62 -22.84
C THR A 347 -18.25 -1.60 -22.52
N PRO A 348 -17.75 -1.68 -21.28
CA PRO A 348 -16.72 -2.65 -20.91
C PRO A 348 -17.19 -4.10 -20.97
N GLU A 349 -16.31 -5.02 -21.35
CA GLU A 349 -16.60 -6.46 -21.40
C GLU A 349 -16.97 -7.05 -20.02
N THR A 350 -16.47 -6.45 -18.95
CA THR A 350 -16.67 -6.90 -17.57
C THR A 350 -17.66 -6.03 -16.79
N ALA A 351 -18.37 -5.12 -17.46
CA ALA A 351 -19.40 -4.32 -16.80
C ALA A 351 -20.54 -5.20 -16.31
N ILE A 352 -21.07 -4.89 -15.12
CA ILE A 352 -22.25 -5.55 -14.58
C ILE A 352 -23.48 -4.67 -14.76
N THR A 353 -24.67 -5.28 -14.72
CA THR A 353 -25.94 -4.54 -14.80
C THR A 353 -26.05 -3.51 -13.67
N GLY A 354 -26.40 -2.27 -14.02
CA GLY A 354 -26.59 -1.17 -13.06
C GLY A 354 -26.35 0.21 -13.66
N GLU A 355 -26.28 1.20 -12.77
CA GLU A 355 -26.19 2.61 -13.12
C GLU A 355 -24.92 2.96 -13.90
N VAL A 356 -25.06 3.80 -14.93
CA VAL A 356 -23.95 4.44 -15.65
C VAL A 356 -23.80 5.90 -15.20
N LEU A 357 -22.58 6.31 -14.86
CA LEU A 357 -22.24 7.64 -14.37
C LEU A 357 -21.31 8.37 -15.34
N PHE A 358 -21.62 9.64 -15.60
CA PHE A 358 -20.88 10.54 -16.48
C PHE A 358 -20.16 11.59 -15.64
N HIS A 359 -18.83 11.62 -15.73
CA HIS A 359 -17.98 12.45 -14.88
C HIS A 359 -17.43 13.65 -15.64
N THR A 360 -17.38 14.82 -14.98
CA THR A 360 -16.86 16.07 -15.53
C THR A 360 -15.55 16.50 -14.85
N ARG A 361 -14.80 17.42 -15.48
CA ARG A 361 -13.61 18.05 -14.86
C ARG A 361 -13.91 18.93 -13.66
N ALA A 362 -15.15 19.40 -13.53
CA ALA A 362 -15.64 20.11 -12.35
C ALA A 362 -15.93 19.17 -11.16
N GLU A 363 -15.47 17.91 -11.20
CA GLU A 363 -15.69 16.87 -10.19
C GLU A 363 -17.17 16.54 -9.93
N LYS A 364 -18.02 16.72 -10.94
CA LYS A 364 -19.44 16.37 -10.88
C LYS A 364 -19.72 15.09 -11.62
N SER A 365 -20.77 14.39 -11.17
CA SER A 365 -21.23 13.15 -11.79
C SER A 365 -22.73 13.23 -12.06
N VAL A 366 -23.16 12.77 -13.24
CA VAL A 366 -24.57 12.70 -13.64
C VAL A 366 -24.91 11.26 -14.02
N SER A 367 -26.09 10.80 -13.60
CA SER A 367 -26.59 9.46 -13.95
C SER A 367 -27.22 9.45 -15.33
N GLY A 368 -26.90 8.41 -16.12
CA GLY A 368 -27.62 8.07 -17.36
C GLY A 368 -28.67 6.98 -17.17
N GLY A 369 -28.93 6.54 -15.93
CA GLY A 369 -29.83 5.43 -15.62
C GLY A 369 -29.14 4.06 -15.61
N ASP A 370 -29.94 3.01 -15.44
CA ASP A 370 -29.45 1.62 -15.35
C ASP A 370 -29.31 0.97 -16.74
N ILE A 371 -28.14 0.42 -17.01
CA ILE A 371 -27.88 -0.42 -18.18
C ILE A 371 -28.00 -1.89 -17.77
N VAL A 372 -28.75 -2.66 -18.56
CA VAL A 372 -28.93 -4.10 -18.37
C VAL A 372 -28.06 -4.85 -19.37
N PHE A 373 -27.09 -5.60 -18.87
CA PHE A 373 -26.32 -6.51 -19.70
C PHE A 373 -27.03 -7.86 -19.81
N VAL A 374 -27.03 -8.40 -21.03
CA VAL A 374 -27.65 -9.69 -21.33
C VAL A 374 -26.79 -10.82 -20.76
N ASP A 375 -27.40 -11.73 -20.00
CA ASP A 375 -26.74 -12.93 -19.49
C ASP A 375 -26.87 -14.11 -20.48
N PRO A 376 -25.91 -15.05 -20.49
CA PRO A 376 -26.07 -16.30 -21.23
C PRO A 376 -27.23 -17.13 -20.68
N VAL A 377 -27.99 -17.79 -21.55
CA VAL A 377 -29.07 -18.69 -21.18
C VAL A 377 -28.62 -20.13 -21.42
N PHE A 378 -28.52 -20.93 -20.37
CA PHE A 378 -28.25 -22.36 -20.48
C PHE A 378 -29.57 -23.13 -20.65
N THR A 379 -29.86 -23.59 -21.87
CA THR A 379 -31.09 -24.36 -22.16
C THR A 379 -30.91 -25.86 -21.95
N SER A 380 -29.95 -26.48 -22.63
CA SER A 380 -29.72 -27.94 -22.58
C SER A 380 -28.30 -28.31 -23.00
N PHE A 381 -27.94 -29.57 -22.79
CA PHE A 381 -26.67 -30.14 -23.27
C PHE A 381 -26.90 -31.54 -23.85
N SER A 382 -26.04 -31.95 -24.79
CA SER A 382 -26.08 -33.28 -25.41
C SER A 382 -24.66 -33.77 -25.74
N PRO A 383 -24.33 -35.04 -25.46
CA PRO A 383 -25.16 -36.05 -24.77
C PRO A 383 -25.40 -35.69 -23.29
N VAL A 384 -26.33 -36.39 -22.62
CA VAL A 384 -26.60 -36.18 -21.17
C VAL A 384 -25.61 -36.92 -20.26
N GLU A 385 -24.85 -37.83 -20.86
CA GLU A 385 -23.81 -38.61 -20.21
C GLU A 385 -22.64 -38.78 -21.19
N ALA A 386 -21.41 -38.67 -20.70
CA ALA A 386 -20.23 -39.00 -21.48
C ALA A 386 -19.04 -39.30 -20.57
N GLN A 387 -17.99 -39.85 -21.15
CA GLN A 387 -16.72 -40.12 -20.49
C GLN A 387 -15.82 -38.87 -20.57
N ALA A 388 -14.82 -38.79 -19.70
CA ALA A 388 -13.78 -37.77 -19.82
C ALA A 388 -13.09 -37.82 -21.20
N ASN A 389 -12.50 -36.71 -21.64
CA ASN A 389 -11.89 -36.52 -22.96
C ASN A 389 -12.85 -36.64 -24.16
N ASN A 390 -14.16 -36.73 -23.93
CA ASN A 390 -15.16 -36.54 -24.97
C ASN A 390 -15.73 -35.12 -24.90
N THR A 391 -16.44 -34.73 -25.95
CA THR A 391 -17.08 -33.42 -26.02
C THR A 391 -18.55 -33.48 -25.64
N VAL A 392 -19.02 -32.47 -24.91
CA VAL A 392 -20.45 -32.17 -24.72
C VAL A 392 -20.79 -30.87 -25.46
N VAL A 393 -21.92 -30.87 -26.15
CA VAL A 393 -22.47 -29.67 -26.79
C VAL A 393 -23.50 -29.05 -25.86
N ILE A 394 -23.25 -27.81 -25.45
CA ILE A 394 -24.15 -26.98 -24.67
C ILE A 394 -24.92 -26.09 -25.64
N THR A 395 -26.23 -26.00 -25.46
CA THR A 395 -27.15 -25.22 -26.29
C THR A 395 -27.91 -24.19 -25.45
N GLY A 396 -28.14 -23.02 -26.01
CA GLY A 396 -28.63 -21.87 -25.26
C GLY A 396 -28.81 -20.61 -26.10
N GLU A 397 -28.76 -19.46 -25.43
CA GLU A 397 -28.75 -18.13 -26.04
C GLU A 397 -27.61 -17.29 -25.45
N ASN A 398 -27.05 -16.36 -26.23
CA ASN A 398 -25.95 -15.47 -25.85
C ASN A 398 -24.72 -16.22 -25.29
N LEU A 399 -24.47 -17.42 -25.79
CA LEU A 399 -23.38 -18.28 -25.34
C LEU A 399 -21.99 -17.81 -25.78
N ASP A 400 -21.93 -16.85 -26.71
CA ASP A 400 -20.72 -16.09 -27.06
C ASP A 400 -20.18 -15.26 -25.88
N LEU A 401 -21.01 -14.99 -24.86
CA LEU A 401 -20.62 -14.26 -23.65
C LEU A 401 -19.94 -15.16 -22.59
N VAL A 402 -19.92 -16.47 -22.80
CA VAL A 402 -19.32 -17.41 -21.85
C VAL A 402 -17.81 -17.35 -21.93
N LYS A 403 -17.16 -17.11 -20.79
CA LYS A 403 -15.72 -17.14 -20.63
C LYS A 403 -15.21 -18.53 -20.32
N ASN A 404 -15.85 -19.23 -19.37
CA ASN A 404 -15.44 -20.55 -18.91
C ASN A 404 -16.64 -21.49 -18.75
N VAL A 405 -16.37 -22.80 -18.85
CA VAL A 405 -17.33 -23.86 -18.55
C VAL A 405 -16.74 -24.75 -17.47
N TRP A 406 -17.49 -24.97 -16.40
CA TRP A 406 -17.08 -25.70 -15.23
C TRP A 406 -17.90 -26.97 -15.06
N PHE A 407 -17.22 -28.09 -14.82
CA PHE A 407 -17.82 -29.35 -14.41
C PHE A 407 -17.69 -29.54 -12.89
N THR A 408 -18.59 -30.33 -12.31
CA THR A 408 -18.54 -30.70 -10.90
C THR A 408 -17.17 -31.29 -10.53
N GLY A 409 -16.67 -30.92 -9.34
CA GLY A 409 -15.28 -31.19 -8.94
C GLY A 409 -14.32 -30.02 -9.20
N ASN A 410 -14.84 -28.83 -9.57
CA ASN A 410 -14.06 -27.64 -9.92
C ASN A 410 -13.11 -27.86 -11.10
N MET A 411 -13.62 -28.56 -12.11
CA MET A 411 -12.85 -28.94 -13.29
C MET A 411 -13.25 -28.07 -14.47
N GLN A 412 -12.33 -27.24 -14.97
CA GLN A 412 -12.58 -26.38 -16.12
C GLN A 412 -12.55 -27.19 -17.43
N GLY A 413 -13.63 -27.14 -18.20
CA GLY A 413 -13.67 -27.70 -19.54
C GLY A 413 -13.00 -26.81 -20.57
N GLU A 414 -12.39 -27.43 -21.58
CA GLU A 414 -11.80 -26.72 -22.71
C GLU A 414 -12.89 -26.42 -23.75
N ILE A 415 -13.13 -25.15 -24.03
CA ILE A 415 -14.05 -24.72 -25.10
C ILE A 415 -13.33 -24.92 -26.45
N THR A 416 -13.82 -25.87 -27.25
CA THR A 416 -13.25 -26.21 -28.57
C THR A 416 -13.97 -25.51 -29.72
N ALA A 417 -15.22 -25.10 -29.51
CA ALA A 417 -15.99 -24.26 -30.41
C ALA A 417 -17.03 -23.45 -29.62
N GLN A 418 -17.28 -22.21 -30.03
CA GLN A 418 -18.22 -21.31 -29.36
C GLN A 418 -18.94 -20.43 -30.39
N GLY A 419 -20.24 -20.28 -30.21
CA GLY A 419 -21.09 -19.35 -30.94
C GLY A 419 -22.25 -18.88 -30.05
N GLU A 420 -23.17 -18.08 -30.61
CA GLU A 420 -24.23 -17.46 -29.82
C GLU A 420 -25.25 -18.46 -29.23
N THR A 421 -25.45 -19.61 -29.89
CA THR A 421 -26.47 -20.60 -29.50
C THR A 421 -25.88 -21.93 -29.06
N GLU A 422 -24.57 -22.14 -29.23
CA GLU A 422 -23.91 -23.41 -28.90
C GLU A 422 -22.46 -23.23 -28.44
N ILE A 423 -22.03 -24.08 -27.52
CA ILE A 423 -20.63 -24.25 -27.09
C ILE A 423 -20.30 -25.73 -27.11
N THR A 424 -19.19 -26.11 -27.75
CA THR A 424 -18.64 -27.47 -27.64
C THR A 424 -17.49 -27.46 -26.66
N VAL A 425 -17.59 -28.31 -25.63
CA VAL A 425 -16.66 -28.33 -24.50
C VAL A 425 -16.09 -29.73 -24.33
N LEU A 426 -14.76 -29.84 -24.25
CA LEU A 426 -14.07 -31.07 -23.89
C LEU A 426 -14.15 -31.29 -22.37
N ILE A 427 -14.58 -32.48 -21.98
CA ILE A 427 -14.75 -32.87 -20.58
C ILE A 427 -13.37 -33.23 -20.00
N PRO A 428 -12.88 -32.55 -18.96
CA PRO A 428 -11.58 -32.84 -18.37
C PRO A 428 -11.60 -34.12 -17.52
N VAL A 429 -10.43 -34.74 -17.36
CA VAL A 429 -10.25 -35.94 -16.53
C VAL A 429 -10.40 -35.59 -15.05
N GLY A 430 -11.20 -36.36 -14.31
CA GLY A 430 -11.48 -36.11 -12.90
C GLY A 430 -12.76 -35.30 -12.64
N SER A 431 -13.47 -34.88 -13.70
CA SER A 431 -14.84 -34.38 -13.58
C SER A 431 -15.75 -35.38 -12.86
N GLN A 432 -16.65 -34.86 -12.04
CA GLN A 432 -17.66 -35.64 -11.33
C GLN A 432 -19.03 -35.42 -11.97
N SER A 433 -19.94 -36.39 -11.81
CA SER A 433 -21.34 -36.22 -12.21
C SER A 433 -21.99 -35.08 -11.41
N GLY A 434 -22.80 -34.27 -12.09
CA GLY A 434 -23.49 -33.12 -11.51
C GLY A 434 -23.72 -32.03 -12.55
N LYS A 435 -24.11 -30.84 -12.12
CA LYS A 435 -24.41 -29.74 -13.04
C LYS A 435 -23.17 -29.22 -13.78
N ILE A 436 -23.41 -28.66 -14.95
CA ILE A 436 -22.43 -27.87 -15.71
C ILE A 436 -22.71 -26.39 -15.40
N THR A 437 -21.68 -25.61 -15.14
CA THR A 437 -21.81 -24.18 -14.86
C THR A 437 -21.09 -23.36 -15.91
N LEU A 438 -21.79 -22.41 -16.52
CA LEU A 438 -21.21 -21.40 -17.41
C LEU A 438 -20.81 -20.18 -16.57
N GLU A 439 -19.62 -19.65 -16.82
CA GLU A 439 -19.14 -18.38 -16.29
C GLU A 439 -19.09 -17.37 -17.44
N ALA A 440 -19.88 -16.30 -17.38
CA ALA A 440 -19.87 -15.23 -18.35
C ALA A 440 -18.65 -14.29 -18.19
N LEU A 441 -18.33 -13.48 -19.20
CA LEU A 441 -17.26 -12.48 -19.17
C LEU A 441 -17.40 -11.48 -18.00
N ASN A 442 -18.63 -11.11 -17.66
CA ASN A 442 -18.99 -10.25 -16.53
C ASN A 442 -19.01 -10.99 -15.17
N GLY A 443 -18.68 -12.28 -15.13
CA GLY A 443 -18.62 -13.11 -13.92
C GLY A 443 -19.95 -13.74 -13.51
N VAL A 444 -21.04 -13.56 -14.25
CA VAL A 444 -22.32 -14.23 -13.97
C VAL A 444 -22.19 -15.74 -14.15
N MET A 445 -22.69 -16.49 -13.17
CA MET A 445 -22.67 -17.95 -13.16
C MET A 445 -24.05 -18.51 -13.49
N VAL A 446 -24.14 -19.36 -14.52
CA VAL A 446 -25.40 -19.97 -14.98
C VAL A 446 -25.25 -21.49 -14.96
N GLU A 447 -26.03 -22.16 -14.13
CA GLU A 447 -26.02 -23.61 -14.04
C GLU A 447 -27.01 -24.27 -15.01
N SER A 448 -26.68 -25.49 -15.44
CA SER A 448 -27.63 -26.36 -16.11
C SER A 448 -28.83 -26.71 -15.20
N SER A 449 -29.98 -26.96 -15.82
CA SER A 449 -31.19 -27.38 -15.11
C SER A 449 -31.14 -28.83 -14.63
N SER A 450 -30.38 -29.69 -15.33
CA SER A 450 -30.17 -31.11 -15.04
C SER A 450 -28.70 -31.44 -14.81
N ASP A 451 -28.44 -32.54 -14.11
CA ASP A 451 -27.10 -33.09 -13.93
C ASP A 451 -26.59 -33.74 -15.22
N PHE A 452 -25.31 -33.54 -15.51
CA PHE A 452 -24.55 -34.27 -16.51
C PHE A 452 -23.88 -35.49 -15.85
N THR A 453 -24.06 -36.66 -16.43
CA THR A 453 -23.49 -37.90 -15.88
C THR A 453 -22.11 -38.16 -16.47
N ILE A 454 -21.09 -38.20 -15.61
CA ILE A 454 -19.76 -38.66 -16.00
C ILE A 454 -19.76 -40.19 -15.95
N LEU A 455 -19.60 -40.81 -17.12
CA LEU A 455 -19.43 -42.25 -17.23
C LEU A 455 -17.98 -42.60 -16.91
N THR A 456 -17.78 -43.57 -16.02
CA THR A 456 -16.46 -44.09 -15.72
C THR A 456 -16.01 -45.09 -16.79
N ASN A 457 -14.71 -45.07 -17.09
CA ASN A 457 -13.98 -46.04 -17.89
C ASN A 457 -13.09 -46.95 -17.03
N LEU A 458 -13.30 -46.98 -15.72
CA LEU A 458 -12.59 -47.88 -14.84
C LEU A 458 -12.91 -49.34 -15.23
N PRO A 459 -11.88 -50.18 -15.46
CA PRO A 459 -12.06 -51.61 -15.69
C PRO A 459 -12.86 -52.28 -14.56
N ASP A 460 -13.73 -53.22 -14.91
CA ASP A 460 -14.45 -54.03 -13.91
C ASP A 460 -13.57 -55.21 -13.49
N ILE A 461 -13.04 -55.16 -12.27
CA ILE A 461 -12.09 -56.15 -11.77
C ILE A 461 -12.85 -57.27 -11.07
N THR A 462 -12.86 -58.45 -11.68
CA THR A 462 -13.53 -59.65 -11.12
C THR A 462 -12.70 -60.39 -10.08
N GLY A 463 -11.38 -60.18 -10.08
CA GLY A 463 -10.47 -60.71 -9.06
C GLY A 463 -9.11 -61.13 -9.61
N TYR A 464 -8.46 -62.03 -8.89
CA TYR A 464 -7.13 -62.54 -9.21
C TYR A 464 -7.18 -64.04 -9.49
N LYS A 465 -6.31 -64.51 -10.39
CA LYS A 465 -6.14 -65.96 -10.61
C LYS A 465 -5.40 -66.62 -9.44
N GLN A 466 -4.46 -65.92 -8.84
CA GLN A 466 -3.68 -66.38 -7.70
C GLN A 466 -4.37 -65.98 -6.39
N ALA A 467 -4.30 -66.86 -5.38
CA ALA A 467 -4.85 -66.57 -4.05
C ALA A 467 -4.03 -65.52 -3.27
N ARG A 468 -2.76 -65.34 -3.64
CA ARG A 468 -1.86 -64.32 -3.10
C ARG A 468 -0.91 -63.79 -4.19
N ALA A 469 -0.36 -62.62 -3.96
CA ALA A 469 0.62 -61.96 -4.81
C ALA A 469 2.05 -62.19 -4.27
N GLU A 470 2.80 -63.11 -4.89
CA GLU A 470 4.17 -63.40 -4.49
C GLU A 470 5.17 -62.44 -5.16
N PRO A 471 6.03 -61.74 -4.41
CA PRO A 471 7.07 -60.87 -4.98
C PRO A 471 7.92 -61.57 -6.05
N GLY A 472 8.11 -60.91 -7.20
CA GLY A 472 8.87 -61.43 -8.35
C GLY A 472 8.14 -62.47 -9.21
N LYS A 473 6.94 -62.93 -8.82
CA LYS A 473 6.08 -63.81 -9.63
C LYS A 473 5.03 -63.01 -10.40
N ILE A 474 4.44 -63.66 -11.39
CA ILE A 474 3.37 -63.07 -12.20
C ILE A 474 2.02 -63.20 -11.49
N LEU A 475 1.34 -62.07 -11.32
CA LEU A 475 -0.04 -61.96 -10.86
C LEU A 475 -0.93 -61.74 -12.08
N THR A 476 -1.99 -62.55 -12.21
CA THR A 476 -2.98 -62.41 -13.28
C THR A 476 -4.25 -61.79 -12.70
N ILE A 477 -4.53 -60.58 -13.16
CA ILE A 477 -5.70 -59.79 -12.78
C ILE A 477 -6.76 -60.03 -13.85
N LEU A 478 -7.98 -60.39 -13.44
CA LEU A 478 -9.09 -60.74 -14.30
C LEU A 478 -10.18 -59.67 -14.22
N GLY A 479 -10.84 -59.40 -15.34
CA GLY A 479 -11.87 -58.37 -15.41
C GLY A 479 -12.44 -58.17 -16.80
N GLU A 480 -13.05 -57.01 -17.00
CA GLU A 480 -13.48 -56.47 -18.30
C GLU A 480 -12.84 -55.10 -18.54
N ASN A 481 -12.68 -54.71 -19.80
CA ASN A 481 -12.01 -53.47 -20.23
C ASN A 481 -10.57 -53.32 -19.69
N MET A 482 -9.89 -54.45 -19.50
CA MET A 482 -8.54 -54.51 -18.92
C MET A 482 -7.47 -53.86 -19.82
N SER A 483 -7.80 -53.61 -21.10
CA SER A 483 -6.96 -52.86 -22.03
C SER A 483 -6.76 -51.39 -21.61
N LEU A 484 -7.70 -50.82 -20.84
CA LEU A 484 -7.68 -49.41 -20.43
C LEU A 484 -6.64 -49.12 -19.34
N ILE A 485 -6.17 -50.12 -18.59
CA ILE A 485 -5.17 -49.95 -17.52
C ILE A 485 -3.82 -49.51 -18.11
N LYS A 486 -3.39 -48.29 -17.83
CA LYS A 486 -2.06 -47.80 -18.21
C LYS A 486 -1.00 -48.24 -17.20
N GLU A 487 -1.29 -48.04 -15.91
CA GLU A 487 -0.35 -48.28 -14.82
C GLU A 487 -1.01 -49.01 -13.66
N LEU A 488 -0.22 -49.81 -12.95
CA LEU A 488 -0.60 -50.45 -11.70
C LEU A 488 0.40 -50.03 -10.62
N VAL A 489 -0.12 -49.58 -9.48
CA VAL A 489 0.66 -49.10 -8.34
C VAL A 489 0.35 -49.99 -7.15
N PHE A 490 1.35 -50.76 -6.74
CA PHE A 490 1.30 -51.70 -5.63
C PHE A 490 1.43 -50.98 -4.28
N PRO A 491 1.04 -51.63 -3.17
CA PRO A 491 1.24 -51.09 -1.82
C PRO A 491 2.65 -50.56 -1.60
N GLY A 492 2.76 -49.44 -0.87
CA GLY A 492 4.00 -48.68 -0.73
C GLY A 492 4.27 -47.71 -1.88
N GLY A 493 3.33 -47.53 -2.82
CA GLY A 493 3.47 -46.59 -3.93
C GLY A 493 4.39 -47.10 -5.04
N ILE A 494 4.54 -48.41 -5.16
CA ILE A 494 5.51 -49.04 -6.06
C ILE A 494 4.86 -49.29 -7.41
N PHE A 495 5.31 -48.56 -8.43
CA PHE A 495 4.83 -48.77 -9.80
C PHE A 495 5.28 -50.13 -10.34
N ALA A 496 4.37 -50.83 -10.99
CA ALA A 496 4.71 -52.00 -11.77
C ALA A 496 5.58 -51.61 -12.98
N THR A 497 6.70 -52.30 -13.13
CA THR A 497 7.68 -52.04 -14.19
C THR A 497 7.78 -53.18 -15.20
N ALA A 498 7.18 -54.34 -14.91
CA ALA A 498 7.21 -55.52 -15.77
C ALA A 498 5.82 -56.13 -15.91
N TYR A 499 5.38 -56.28 -17.17
CA TYR A 499 4.07 -56.79 -17.54
C TYR A 499 4.20 -58.04 -18.42
N GLY A 500 3.24 -58.95 -18.28
CA GLY A 500 3.07 -60.12 -19.13
C GLY A 500 2.03 -59.86 -20.22
N LEU A 501 1.13 -60.83 -20.44
CA LEU A 501 0.04 -60.69 -21.40
C LEU A 501 -1.04 -59.73 -20.90
N LYS A 502 -1.44 -58.80 -21.76
CA LYS A 502 -2.54 -57.88 -21.56
C LYS A 502 -3.60 -58.05 -22.66
N THR A 503 -4.85 -58.24 -22.27
CA THR A 503 -6.02 -58.37 -23.16
C THR A 503 -7.20 -57.58 -22.60
N GLU A 504 -8.36 -57.61 -23.26
CA GLU A 504 -9.58 -57.00 -22.72
C GLU A 504 -10.07 -57.64 -21.42
N THR A 505 -9.71 -58.89 -21.16
CA THR A 505 -10.24 -59.66 -20.02
C THR A 505 -9.21 -59.98 -18.94
N LYS A 506 -7.93 -59.63 -19.15
CA LYS A 506 -6.89 -59.80 -18.14
C LYS A 506 -5.69 -58.88 -18.33
N VAL A 507 -5.02 -58.60 -17.22
CA VAL A 507 -3.66 -58.03 -17.18
C VAL A 507 -2.76 -58.96 -16.37
N GLU A 508 -1.66 -59.40 -16.95
CA GLU A 508 -0.58 -60.06 -16.22
C GLU A 508 0.51 -59.05 -15.87
N VAL A 509 0.92 -59.05 -14.61
CA VAL A 509 1.91 -58.12 -14.07
C VAL A 509 2.84 -58.85 -13.11
N TYR A 510 4.13 -58.54 -13.12
CA TYR A 510 5.05 -59.05 -12.11
C TYR A 510 4.89 -58.26 -10.82
N VAL A 511 4.68 -58.96 -9.70
CA VAL A 511 4.61 -58.34 -8.38
C VAL A 511 5.99 -57.75 -8.05
N PRO A 512 6.10 -56.44 -7.75
CA PRO A 512 7.39 -55.83 -7.41
C PRO A 512 8.05 -56.48 -6.18
N ALA A 513 9.38 -56.64 -6.20
CA ALA A 513 10.12 -57.32 -5.13
C ALA A 513 10.03 -56.61 -3.75
N GLY A 514 9.87 -55.28 -3.75
CA GLY A 514 9.80 -54.47 -2.53
C GLY A 514 8.38 -54.18 -2.02
N VAL A 515 7.36 -54.89 -2.52
CA VAL A 515 5.98 -54.70 -2.03
C VAL A 515 5.90 -55.04 -0.55
N THR A 516 5.23 -54.19 0.23
CA THR A 516 5.00 -54.45 1.65
C THR A 516 4.22 -55.76 1.82
N ILE A 517 4.73 -56.65 2.67
CA ILE A 517 4.07 -57.92 3.01
C ILE A 517 2.78 -57.64 3.78
N GLY A 518 1.71 -58.37 3.45
CA GLY A 518 0.41 -58.28 4.12
C GLY A 518 -0.75 -58.03 3.16
N GLU A 519 -1.94 -57.77 3.71
CA GLU A 519 -3.13 -57.44 2.92
C GLU A 519 -3.03 -56.04 2.32
N GLY A 520 -3.31 -55.90 1.03
CA GLY A 520 -3.30 -54.60 0.37
C GLY A 520 -4.11 -54.56 -0.92
N GLN A 521 -4.33 -53.36 -1.44
CA GLN A 521 -4.98 -53.12 -2.73
C GLN A 521 -3.98 -52.54 -3.73
N ILE A 522 -4.15 -52.93 -5.00
CA ILE A 522 -3.41 -52.33 -6.12
C ILE A 522 -4.24 -51.15 -6.62
N ARG A 523 -3.62 -50.00 -6.82
CA ARG A 523 -4.25 -48.85 -7.48
C ARG A 523 -3.98 -48.92 -8.99
N MET A 524 -5.02 -48.78 -9.79
CA MET A 524 -4.91 -48.70 -11.25
C MET A 524 -5.07 -47.27 -11.73
N ILE A 525 -4.38 -46.94 -12.82
CA ILE A 525 -4.50 -45.69 -13.55
C ILE A 525 -4.79 -46.05 -15.00
N THR A 526 -5.85 -45.52 -15.60
CA THR A 526 -6.20 -45.78 -17.01
C THR A 526 -5.40 -44.89 -17.96
N TYR A 527 -5.42 -45.17 -19.27
CA TYR A 527 -4.80 -44.28 -20.28
C TYR A 527 -5.43 -42.89 -20.32
N GLU A 528 -6.69 -42.79 -19.91
CA GLU A 528 -7.43 -41.53 -19.77
C GLU A 528 -7.16 -40.84 -18.43
N GLY A 529 -6.39 -41.45 -17.53
CA GLY A 529 -6.00 -40.86 -16.25
C GLY A 529 -6.99 -41.06 -15.10
N GLU A 530 -8.05 -41.86 -15.29
CA GLU A 530 -8.92 -42.25 -14.18
C GLU A 530 -8.20 -43.21 -13.23
N GLU A 531 -8.49 -43.11 -11.94
CA GLU A 531 -7.89 -43.96 -10.91
C GLU A 531 -8.93 -44.85 -10.23
N GLY A 532 -8.55 -46.08 -9.93
CA GLY A 532 -9.39 -47.04 -9.20
C GLY A 532 -8.58 -47.97 -8.31
N LEU A 533 -9.26 -48.66 -7.40
CA LEU A 533 -8.64 -49.68 -6.53
C LEU A 533 -9.14 -51.07 -6.90
N LEU A 534 -8.21 -52.01 -6.99
CA LEU A 534 -8.53 -53.43 -7.19
C LEU A 534 -8.99 -54.06 -5.86
N PRO A 535 -9.64 -55.24 -5.89
CA PRO A 535 -9.92 -56.03 -4.68
C PRO A 535 -8.65 -56.29 -3.87
N THR A 536 -8.79 -56.42 -2.55
CA THR A 536 -7.66 -56.73 -1.66
C THR A 536 -7.08 -58.10 -1.97
N ILE A 537 -5.75 -58.23 -1.88
CA ILE A 537 -5.01 -59.49 -1.96
C ILE A 537 -3.83 -59.47 -0.99
N PHE A 538 -3.48 -60.64 -0.47
CA PHE A 538 -2.29 -60.82 0.35
C PHE A 538 -1.01 -60.77 -0.48
N PHE A 539 -0.04 -59.95 -0.08
CA PHE A 539 1.31 -59.90 -0.65
C PHE A 539 2.29 -60.65 0.25
N GLY A 540 2.99 -61.66 -0.28
CA GLY A 540 4.01 -62.37 0.47
C GLY A 540 4.41 -63.73 -0.14
N SER A 541 5.59 -64.20 0.23
CA SER A 541 6.13 -65.53 -0.09
C SER A 541 7.21 -65.92 0.92
N VAL A 542 7.80 -67.10 0.76
CA VAL A 542 9.03 -67.50 1.44
C VAL A 542 10.24 -66.94 0.71
N ASP A 543 11.23 -66.51 1.48
CA ASP A 543 12.51 -66.08 0.95
C ASP A 543 13.43 -67.27 0.72
N PRO A 544 14.24 -67.27 -0.36
CA PRO A 544 15.28 -68.26 -0.54
C PRO A 544 16.25 -68.27 0.65
N ILE A 545 16.63 -69.47 1.09
CA ILE A 545 17.61 -69.64 2.17
C ILE A 545 18.97 -69.09 1.72
N TYR A 546 19.51 -68.13 2.47
CA TYR A 546 20.78 -67.46 2.20
C TYR A 546 21.99 -68.40 2.38
N ASP A 547 22.06 -69.08 3.53
CA ASP A 547 23.10 -70.08 3.83
C ASP A 547 22.47 -71.32 4.49
N PRO A 548 22.41 -72.47 3.78
CA PRO A 548 21.89 -73.72 4.33
C PRO A 548 22.61 -74.22 5.59
N ASN A 549 23.86 -73.78 5.85
CA ASN A 549 24.60 -74.18 7.04
C ASN A 549 24.09 -73.49 8.33
N LEU A 550 23.40 -72.36 8.19
CA LEU A 550 22.82 -71.61 9.31
C LEU A 550 21.35 -71.94 9.55
N VAL A 551 20.79 -72.87 8.77
CA VAL A 551 19.49 -73.50 9.06
C VAL A 551 19.72 -74.56 10.14
N PHE A 552 19.04 -74.42 11.26
CA PHE A 552 19.18 -75.34 12.40
C PHE A 552 17.93 -76.18 12.68
N PHE A 553 16.76 -75.82 12.14
CA PHE A 553 15.60 -76.73 12.03
C PHE A 553 14.96 -76.67 10.63
N ASP A 554 14.86 -77.81 9.95
CA ASP A 554 14.23 -77.95 8.62
C ASP A 554 13.16 -79.05 8.55
N PHE A 555 13.06 -79.89 9.58
CA PHE A 555 12.04 -80.96 9.70
C PHE A 555 12.02 -81.98 8.54
N ASN A 556 13.08 -82.04 7.74
CA ASN A 556 13.15 -82.85 6.51
C ASN A 556 13.64 -84.29 6.72
N GLY A 557 13.88 -84.71 7.96
CA GLY A 557 14.48 -86.01 8.28
C GLY A 557 15.99 -86.08 7.97
N THR A 558 16.65 -84.91 7.85
CA THR A 558 18.08 -84.76 7.52
C THR A 558 18.97 -84.71 8.76
N GLY A 559 18.38 -84.81 9.95
CA GLY A 559 19.07 -84.64 11.23
C GLY A 559 18.87 -83.25 11.85
N LYS A 560 18.24 -82.31 11.14
CA LYS A 560 17.85 -80.99 11.65
C LYS A 560 16.40 -80.99 12.20
N ASP A 561 16.03 -82.08 12.85
CA ASP A 561 14.66 -82.37 13.28
C ASP A 561 14.50 -82.41 14.81
N SER A 562 15.48 -81.89 15.57
CA SER A 562 15.65 -82.28 16.98
C SER A 562 14.74 -81.51 17.95
N TRP A 563 13.81 -82.21 18.60
CA TRP A 563 12.66 -81.70 19.36
C TRP A 563 12.79 -81.86 20.89
N TRP A 564 12.12 -81.03 21.72
CA TRP A 564 11.88 -81.35 23.15
C TRP A 564 10.66 -80.63 23.80
N GLY A 565 9.45 -81.23 23.75
CA GLY A 565 8.06 -80.68 23.90
C GLY A 565 7.63 -79.81 25.11
N ASN A 566 6.39 -79.31 25.24
CA ASN A 566 5.06 -79.71 24.72
C ASN A 566 4.23 -78.54 24.14
N ALA A 567 3.71 -78.72 22.91
CA ALA A 567 2.43 -78.14 22.47
C ALA A 567 1.46 -79.28 22.06
N ILE A 568 0.23 -79.23 22.57
CA ILE A 568 -0.82 -80.25 22.36
C ILE A 568 -1.14 -80.38 20.86
N ASN A 569 -1.17 -81.62 20.35
CA ASN A 569 -1.43 -81.93 18.93
C ASN A 569 -0.44 -81.29 17.94
N SER A 570 0.85 -81.23 18.29
CA SER A 570 1.93 -80.77 17.39
C SER A 570 2.88 -81.90 16.98
N GLY A 571 3.49 -81.80 15.80
CA GLY A 571 4.39 -82.82 15.24
C GLY A 571 4.83 -82.50 13.81
N PRO A 572 5.78 -83.27 13.25
CA PRO A 572 6.12 -83.17 11.84
C PRO A 572 4.92 -83.61 10.99
N GLU A 573 4.55 -82.81 9.99
CA GLU A 573 3.52 -83.11 9.00
C GLU A 573 4.16 -83.20 7.62
N ASP A 574 4.04 -84.38 6.99
CA ASP A 574 4.47 -84.65 5.62
C ASP A 574 3.24 -84.67 4.72
N ASN A 575 2.80 -83.47 4.33
CA ASN A 575 1.65 -83.28 3.46
C ASN A 575 2.02 -82.30 2.32
N PRO A 576 2.18 -82.81 1.08
CA PRO A 576 2.55 -81.99 -0.07
C PRO A 576 1.58 -80.84 -0.38
N ASP A 577 0.30 -80.96 -0.01
CA ASP A 577 -0.70 -79.92 -0.27
C ASP A 577 -0.55 -78.72 0.69
N THR A 578 0.09 -78.93 1.85
CA THR A 578 0.26 -77.90 2.86
C THR A 578 1.69 -77.44 3.07
N SER A 579 2.68 -78.20 2.58
CA SER A 579 4.12 -77.88 2.58
C SER A 579 4.48 -76.67 1.70
N ALA A 580 5.60 -75.99 2.02
CA ALA A 580 6.12 -74.86 1.26
C ALA A 580 6.80 -75.28 -0.05
N ASP A 581 7.56 -76.38 -0.01
CA ASP A 581 8.45 -76.86 -1.07
C ASP A 581 8.29 -78.38 -1.33
N GLY A 582 7.33 -79.02 -0.67
CA GLY A 582 7.04 -80.46 -0.79
C GLY A 582 7.76 -81.32 0.24
N THR A 583 8.51 -80.73 1.18
CA THR A 583 9.13 -81.44 2.29
C THR A 583 8.31 -81.34 3.58
N PRO A 584 8.56 -82.20 4.59
CA PRO A 584 7.84 -82.13 5.85
C PRO A 584 8.16 -80.85 6.63
N TYR A 585 7.16 -80.33 7.35
CA TYR A 585 7.29 -79.15 8.22
C TYR A 585 6.74 -79.45 9.61
N TRP A 586 6.98 -78.56 10.59
CA TRP A 586 6.40 -78.75 11.93
C TRP A 586 5.04 -78.07 12.05
N ARG A 587 3.97 -78.83 12.34
CA ARG A 587 2.64 -78.27 12.63
C ARG A 587 2.38 -78.14 14.11
N VAL A 588 1.80 -77.02 14.49
CA VAL A 588 1.19 -76.75 15.79
C VAL A 588 -0.31 -76.59 15.58
N ASN A 589 -1.15 -77.29 16.35
CA ASN A 589 -2.60 -77.16 16.32
C ASN A 589 -3.19 -77.31 17.72
N GLY A 590 -3.01 -76.30 18.57
CA GLY A 590 -3.51 -76.38 19.95
C GLY A 590 -2.76 -75.59 21.02
N MET A 591 -1.69 -74.86 20.68
CA MET A 591 -0.98 -74.02 21.65
C MET A 591 -1.93 -72.89 22.08
N SER A 592 -2.32 -72.85 23.37
CA SER A 592 -3.47 -72.03 23.78
C SER A 592 -3.44 -71.38 25.17
N GLY A 593 -2.38 -71.52 25.94
CA GLY A 593 -2.30 -71.07 27.33
C GLY A 593 -1.11 -70.17 27.61
N THR A 594 -1.24 -69.34 28.66
CA THR A 594 -0.17 -68.46 29.18
C THR A 594 0.80 -69.16 30.13
N GLY A 595 0.76 -70.49 30.19
CA GLY A 595 1.57 -71.31 31.09
C GLY A 595 2.89 -71.75 30.46
N TRP A 596 3.96 -71.81 31.26
CA TRP A 596 5.32 -72.17 30.83
C TRP A 596 5.44 -73.52 30.07
N TRP A 597 4.48 -74.44 30.26
CA TRP A 597 4.47 -75.78 29.67
C TRP A 597 3.48 -75.95 28.49
N ASP A 598 2.91 -74.85 27.99
CA ASP A 598 2.03 -74.82 26.81
C ASP A 598 2.74 -74.15 25.62
N GLY A 599 3.85 -74.76 25.20
CA GLY A 599 4.84 -74.16 24.34
C GLY A 599 5.62 -75.19 23.52
N LEU A 600 5.91 -74.87 22.28
CA LEU A 600 6.71 -75.72 21.42
C LEU A 600 8.19 -75.49 21.73
N PHE A 601 8.93 -76.56 21.99
CA PHE A 601 10.36 -76.46 22.28
C PHE A 601 11.12 -77.55 21.52
N PHE A 602 12.28 -77.16 21.01
CA PHE A 602 13.20 -77.96 20.23
C PHE A 602 14.58 -77.87 20.88
N ARG A 603 15.29 -78.99 20.90
CA ARG A 603 16.62 -79.06 21.48
C ARG A 603 17.60 -79.47 20.40
N ASN A 604 18.70 -78.75 20.24
CA ASN A 604 19.72 -79.13 19.28
C ASN A 604 20.63 -80.22 19.89
N SER A 605 20.26 -81.49 19.73
CA SER A 605 21.00 -82.62 20.31
C SER A 605 22.10 -83.20 19.40
N SER A 606 22.18 -82.72 18.16
CA SER A 606 23.02 -83.29 17.08
C SER A 606 24.16 -82.36 16.61
N ASN A 607 24.51 -81.29 17.35
CA ASN A 607 25.47 -80.26 16.94
C ASN A 607 25.15 -79.56 15.60
N ASN A 608 23.87 -79.52 15.19
CA ASN A 608 23.44 -78.93 13.92
C ASN A 608 23.14 -77.43 14.03
N TYR A 609 23.56 -76.81 15.13
CA TYR A 609 23.47 -75.38 15.36
C TYR A 609 24.80 -74.73 14.99
N SER A 610 24.78 -73.81 14.04
CA SER A 610 25.93 -72.96 13.72
C SER A 610 25.55 -71.49 13.89
N ALA A 611 26.40 -70.76 14.60
CA ALA A 611 26.35 -69.30 14.73
C ALA A 611 27.64 -68.65 14.19
N GLU A 612 28.45 -69.40 13.45
CA GLU A 612 29.71 -68.90 12.91
C GLU A 612 29.43 -67.74 11.94
N GLY A 613 30.01 -66.56 12.23
CA GLY A 613 29.85 -65.37 11.40
C GLY A 613 28.54 -64.60 11.56
N VAL A 614 27.64 -65.01 12.47
CA VAL A 614 26.37 -64.32 12.74
C VAL A 614 26.61 -63.10 13.64
N ASP A 615 26.19 -61.91 13.19
CA ASP A 615 26.26 -60.66 13.96
C ASP A 615 24.89 -60.28 14.51
N VAL A 616 24.75 -60.28 15.84
CA VAL A 616 23.50 -59.99 16.56
C VAL A 616 22.88 -58.63 16.25
N ASN A 617 23.65 -57.66 15.73
CA ASN A 617 23.15 -56.32 15.41
C ASN A 617 22.61 -56.18 13.99
N THR A 618 23.00 -57.07 13.08
CA THR A 618 22.68 -56.98 11.64
C THR A 618 21.97 -58.21 11.10
N TRP A 619 21.80 -59.24 11.92
CA TRP A 619 21.18 -60.52 11.56
C TRP A 619 19.89 -60.77 12.35
N ALA A 620 19.11 -61.72 11.86
CA ALA A 620 17.82 -62.11 12.41
C ALA A 620 17.70 -63.63 12.53
N VAL A 621 16.80 -64.08 13.42
CA VAL A 621 16.19 -65.40 13.30
C VAL A 621 15.11 -65.28 12.25
N ARG A 622 15.18 -66.15 11.25
CA ARG A 622 14.16 -66.27 10.21
C ARG A 622 13.59 -67.67 10.23
N PHE A 623 12.31 -67.77 9.92
CA PHE A 623 11.64 -69.04 9.74
C PHE A 623 10.46 -68.84 8.80
N ASP A 624 10.10 -69.90 8.11
CA ASP A 624 8.92 -69.90 7.27
C ASP A 624 7.73 -70.25 8.15
N LEU A 625 6.65 -69.51 7.99
CA LEU A 625 5.45 -69.60 8.78
C LEU A 625 4.23 -69.66 7.85
N LYS A 626 3.33 -70.58 8.17
CA LYS A 626 1.99 -70.65 7.57
C LYS A 626 0.94 -70.68 8.67
N THR A 627 -0.07 -69.82 8.58
CA THR A 627 -1.26 -69.94 9.42
C THR A 627 -2.26 -70.88 8.75
N PHE A 628 -2.91 -71.72 9.56
CA PHE A 628 -4.03 -72.56 9.13
C PHE A 628 -5.38 -72.03 9.62
N GLU A 629 -5.36 -71.11 10.59
CA GLU A 629 -6.48 -70.35 11.12
C GLU A 629 -6.02 -68.91 11.35
N SER A 630 -6.96 -67.96 11.37
CA SER A 630 -6.64 -66.55 11.62
C SER A 630 -5.91 -66.38 12.95
N PHE A 631 -4.72 -65.78 12.86
CA PHE A 631 -3.86 -65.51 14.00
C PHE A 631 -4.51 -64.46 14.93
N PRO A 632 -4.46 -64.67 16.26
CA PRO A 632 -5.13 -63.80 17.22
C PRO A 632 -4.65 -62.34 17.20
N THR A 633 -5.55 -61.41 17.45
CA THR A 633 -5.26 -59.96 17.57
C THR A 633 -4.61 -59.59 18.91
N GLU A 634 -4.97 -60.29 19.98
CA GLU A 634 -4.47 -60.02 21.34
C GLU A 634 -3.55 -61.14 21.83
N GLY A 635 -2.37 -60.78 22.32
CA GLY A 635 -1.37 -61.70 22.86
C GLY A 635 -0.12 -61.81 22.00
N ASN A 636 0.95 -62.42 22.51
CA ASN A 636 2.22 -62.55 21.80
C ASN A 636 2.66 -64.01 21.71
N LEU A 637 3.09 -64.40 20.51
CA LEU A 637 3.93 -65.56 20.29
C LEU A 637 5.36 -65.16 20.59
N SER A 638 5.91 -65.69 21.67
CA SER A 638 7.28 -65.44 22.08
C SER A 638 8.18 -66.52 21.51
N VAL A 639 9.08 -66.13 20.60
CA VAL A 639 10.14 -67.00 20.09
C VAL A 639 11.28 -67.02 21.09
N ARG A 640 11.74 -68.22 21.43
CA ARG A 640 12.76 -68.50 22.44
C ARG A 640 14.04 -68.96 21.77
N LEU A 641 15.17 -68.42 22.25
CA LEU A 641 16.52 -68.91 21.98
C LEU A 641 17.26 -69.19 23.29
N GLY A 642 18.09 -70.23 23.30
CA GLY A 642 18.96 -70.58 24.43
C GLY A 642 18.28 -71.47 25.48
N GLY A 643 19.08 -72.05 26.37
CA GLY A 643 18.63 -73.02 27.38
C GLY A 643 19.61 -73.15 28.55
N GLY A 644 19.12 -73.64 29.70
CA GLY A 644 19.98 -73.89 30.87
C GLY A 644 20.54 -72.64 31.58
N GLY A 645 19.73 -71.58 31.75
CA GLY A 645 20.08 -70.37 32.52
C GLY A 645 20.21 -69.10 31.70
N ASP A 646 20.52 -69.21 30.40
CA ASP A 646 20.73 -68.10 29.46
C ASP A 646 19.66 -68.09 28.35
N THR A 647 18.39 -67.90 28.73
CA THR A 647 17.23 -67.90 27.80
C THR A 647 16.88 -66.49 27.34
N HIS A 648 16.63 -66.31 26.04
CA HIS A 648 16.20 -65.04 25.44
C HIS A 648 14.87 -65.19 24.69
N PHE A 649 14.02 -64.17 24.74
CA PHE A 649 12.71 -64.16 24.10
C PHE A 649 12.55 -62.96 23.15
N TYR A 650 11.90 -63.22 22.02
CA TYR A 650 11.37 -62.20 21.11
C TYR A 650 9.87 -62.33 21.05
N ASP A 651 9.15 -61.34 21.57
CA ASP A 651 7.70 -61.32 21.56
C ASP A 651 7.20 -60.71 20.25
N PHE A 652 6.42 -61.46 19.47
CA PHE A 652 5.75 -60.91 18.29
C PHE A 652 4.30 -61.40 18.18
N ASN A 653 3.47 -60.62 17.52
CA ASN A 653 2.12 -61.01 17.14
C ASN A 653 1.99 -60.71 15.66
N LEU A 654 1.63 -61.66 14.81
CA LEU A 654 1.55 -61.42 13.36
C LEU A 654 0.62 -60.24 13.01
N ASN A 655 -0.51 -60.15 13.68
CA ASN A 655 -1.50 -59.09 13.47
C ASN A 655 -0.95 -57.73 13.88
N ASN A 656 -0.30 -57.62 15.04
CA ASN A 656 0.26 -56.34 15.51
C ASN A 656 1.61 -55.99 14.87
N ALA A 657 2.44 -56.98 14.56
CA ALA A 657 3.80 -56.80 14.05
C ALA A 657 3.81 -56.62 12.53
N MET A 658 2.89 -57.28 11.81
CA MET A 658 2.84 -57.26 10.34
C MET A 658 1.50 -56.78 9.78
N GLY A 659 0.45 -56.62 10.60
CA GLY A 659 -0.83 -56.03 10.19
C GLY A 659 -1.86 -57.02 9.64
N PHE A 660 -1.64 -58.33 9.77
CA PHE A 660 -2.56 -59.35 9.23
C PHE A 660 -2.70 -60.58 10.12
N ALA A 661 -3.88 -61.22 10.04
CA ALA A 661 -4.21 -62.41 10.81
C ALA A 661 -3.89 -63.71 10.05
N ASP A 662 -3.98 -63.74 8.73
CA ASP A 662 -3.74 -64.94 7.92
C ASP A 662 -2.62 -64.68 6.93
N THR A 663 -1.66 -65.59 6.83
CA THR A 663 -0.55 -65.55 5.90
C THR A 663 -0.93 -66.02 4.49
N ASN A 664 -2.13 -66.61 4.31
CA ASN A 664 -2.64 -67.10 3.02
C ASN A 664 -1.63 -67.98 2.25
N GLY A 665 -0.83 -68.74 3.01
CA GLY A 665 0.33 -69.47 2.49
C GLY A 665 1.54 -69.41 3.41
N TRP A 666 2.68 -69.85 2.91
CA TRP A 666 3.96 -69.73 3.61
C TRP A 666 4.56 -68.35 3.37
N ILE A 667 5.01 -67.72 4.44
CA ILE A 667 5.80 -66.47 4.42
C ILE A 667 7.06 -66.65 5.26
N THR A 668 8.12 -65.90 4.97
CA THR A 668 9.26 -65.82 5.88
C THR A 668 9.05 -64.73 6.93
N VAL A 669 9.05 -65.11 8.20
CA VAL A 669 9.07 -64.19 9.34
C VAL A 669 10.51 -63.85 9.68
N THR A 670 10.78 -62.58 9.96
CA THR A 670 12.13 -62.07 10.28
C THR A 670 12.12 -61.41 11.64
N LEU A 671 12.85 -61.98 12.60
CA LEU A 671 12.98 -61.47 13.96
C LEU A 671 14.42 -61.04 14.23
N PRO A 672 14.73 -59.72 14.24
CA PRO A 672 16.08 -59.23 14.51
C PRO A 672 16.67 -59.79 15.80
N LEU A 673 17.92 -60.26 15.73
CA LEU A 673 18.60 -60.86 16.89
C LEU A 673 18.73 -59.87 18.05
N SER A 674 18.91 -58.58 17.75
CA SER A 674 18.93 -57.49 18.72
C SER A 674 17.62 -57.34 19.53
N GLY A 675 16.51 -57.88 19.04
CA GLY A 675 15.21 -57.86 19.73
C GLY A 675 15.00 -59.03 20.70
N PHE A 676 15.90 -60.03 20.72
CA PHE A 676 15.83 -61.11 21.69
C PHE A 676 16.37 -60.64 23.04
N LEU A 677 15.51 -60.58 24.06
CA LEU A 677 15.84 -60.08 25.39
C LEU A 677 15.98 -61.23 26.38
N HIS A 678 17.02 -61.18 27.22
CA HIS A 678 17.27 -62.16 28.26
C HIS A 678 16.14 -62.20 29.28
N GLU A 679 15.65 -63.40 29.61
CA GLU A 679 14.43 -63.61 30.40
C GLU A 679 14.43 -62.90 31.76
N SER A 680 15.55 -62.94 32.49
CA SER A 680 15.64 -62.40 33.85
C SER A 680 16.22 -60.98 33.95
N THR A 681 16.97 -60.53 32.94
CA THR A 681 17.72 -59.26 32.99
C THR A 681 17.20 -58.23 32.01
N GLY A 682 16.46 -58.65 30.97
CA GLY A 682 15.99 -57.79 29.89
C GLY A 682 17.10 -57.30 28.95
N ASN A 683 18.34 -57.77 29.12
CA ASN A 683 19.46 -57.37 28.28
C ASN A 683 19.34 -58.02 26.88
N PRO A 684 19.69 -57.31 25.79
CA PRO A 684 19.73 -57.91 24.45
C PRO A 684 20.72 -59.07 24.35
N LEU A 685 20.43 -60.01 23.46
CA LEU A 685 21.33 -61.11 23.09
C LEU A 685 22.68 -60.55 22.60
N SER A 686 23.76 -60.88 23.31
CA SER A 686 25.10 -60.36 23.04
C SER A 686 25.92 -61.21 22.08
N ASP A 687 25.58 -62.49 21.94
CA ASP A 687 26.25 -63.46 21.08
C ASP A 687 25.23 -64.49 20.60
N ALA A 688 25.14 -64.69 19.29
CA ALA A 688 24.22 -65.64 18.69
C ALA A 688 24.47 -67.06 19.22
N ALA A 689 25.72 -67.45 19.51
CA ALA A 689 26.06 -68.78 20.04
C ALA A 689 25.33 -69.14 21.35
N LEU A 690 24.93 -68.15 22.14
CA LEU A 690 24.17 -68.35 23.39
C LEU A 690 22.73 -68.85 23.14
N GLY A 691 22.23 -68.72 21.91
CA GLY A 691 20.92 -69.21 21.51
C GLY A 691 20.86 -70.68 21.10
N GLY A 692 22.00 -71.38 21.04
CA GLY A 692 22.14 -72.62 20.26
C GLY A 692 21.67 -73.93 20.84
N SER A 693 21.44 -73.97 22.15
CA SER A 693 21.04 -75.21 22.81
C SER A 693 19.58 -75.59 22.53
N GLU A 694 18.70 -74.59 22.41
CA GLU A 694 17.25 -74.78 22.34
C GLU A 694 16.56 -73.65 21.55
N PHE A 695 15.54 -73.99 20.76
CA PHE A 695 14.62 -73.07 20.10
C PHE A 695 13.21 -73.36 20.61
N GLY A 696 12.35 -72.35 20.72
CA GLY A 696 10.97 -72.61 21.05
C GLY A 696 10.04 -71.48 20.70
N MET A 697 8.75 -71.74 20.81
CA MET A 697 7.70 -70.75 20.66
C MET A 697 6.65 -70.99 21.72
N ILE A 698 6.29 -69.96 22.47
CA ILE A 698 5.26 -70.02 23.50
C ILE A 698 4.25 -68.90 23.32
N TRP A 699 2.98 -69.16 23.60
CA TRP A 699 1.98 -68.11 23.69
C TRP A 699 2.04 -67.46 25.08
N ARG A 700 2.80 -66.37 25.22
CA ARG A 700 3.23 -65.89 26.54
C ARG A 700 2.27 -64.91 27.20
N SER A 701 1.48 -64.19 26.41
CA SER A 701 0.63 -63.10 26.88
C SER A 701 -0.68 -63.05 26.10
N GLY A 702 -1.67 -62.34 26.65
CA GLY A 702 -2.97 -62.15 26.03
C GLY A 702 -4.00 -63.23 26.41
N VAL A 703 -4.98 -63.43 25.53
CA VAL A 703 -6.09 -64.36 25.72
C VAL A 703 -5.71 -65.79 25.30
N SER A 704 -6.39 -66.78 25.89
CA SER A 704 -6.28 -68.18 25.46
C SER A 704 -6.89 -68.36 24.08
N VAL A 705 -6.14 -68.93 23.14
CA VAL A 705 -6.44 -68.95 21.69
C VAL A 705 -5.90 -70.22 21.05
N ASN A 706 -6.53 -70.74 20.00
CA ASN A 706 -5.96 -71.88 19.27
C ASN A 706 -4.90 -71.41 18.27
N VAL A 707 -3.61 -71.53 18.60
CA VAL A 707 -2.56 -71.28 17.60
C VAL A 707 -2.44 -72.51 16.70
N ASN A 708 -2.81 -72.33 15.43
CA ASN A 708 -2.73 -73.36 14.37
C ASN A 708 -1.79 -72.86 13.26
N ILE A 709 -0.52 -73.26 13.33
CA ILE A 709 0.55 -72.78 12.45
C ILE A 709 1.46 -73.93 11.96
N GLY A 710 2.06 -73.74 10.80
CA GLY A 710 3.18 -74.52 10.28
C GLY A 710 4.44 -73.69 10.39
N ILE A 711 5.54 -74.31 10.84
CA ILE A 711 6.86 -73.68 10.95
C ILE A 711 7.85 -74.55 10.20
N ASP A 712 8.73 -73.89 9.44
CA ASP A 712 9.79 -74.55 8.69
C ASP A 712 11.04 -73.66 8.56
N ASN A 713 12.17 -74.23 8.15
CA ASN A 713 13.42 -73.54 7.81
C ASN A 713 13.87 -72.49 8.83
N VAL A 714 13.93 -72.85 10.11
CA VAL A 714 14.40 -71.96 11.18
C VAL A 714 15.92 -71.78 11.06
N ARG A 715 16.35 -70.52 10.90
CA ARG A 715 17.70 -70.17 10.45
C ARG A 715 18.17 -68.80 10.92
N PHE A 716 19.48 -68.56 10.83
CA PHE A 716 20.04 -67.21 10.88
C PHE A 716 20.33 -66.67 9.50
N GLU A 717 19.95 -65.41 9.27
CA GLU A 717 20.27 -64.68 8.05
C GLU A 717 20.47 -63.19 8.33
N PRO A 718 21.24 -62.48 7.50
CA PRO A 718 21.33 -61.02 7.56
C PRO A 718 19.96 -60.38 7.30
N ILE A 719 19.68 -59.25 7.96
CA ILE A 719 18.47 -58.45 7.71
C ILE A 719 18.60 -57.80 6.31
N PRO A 720 17.58 -57.92 5.42
CA PRO A 720 17.60 -57.37 4.06
C PRO A 720 17.82 -55.85 3.96
#